data_AF-A0A8H4RFN2-F1
#
_entry.id   AF-A0A8H4RFN2-F1
#
_cell.length_a   1.000
_cell.length_b   1.000
_cell.length_c   1.000
_cell.angle_alpha   90.00
_cell.angle_beta   90.00
_cell.angle_gamma   90.00
#
_symmetry.space_group_name_H-M   'P 1'
#
loop_
_entity.id
_entity.type
_entity.pdbx_description
1 polymer ?
#
loop_
_entity_poly.entity_id
_entity_poly.type
_entity_poly.pdbx_seq_one_letter_code
_entity_poly.pdbx_strand_id
1 'polypeptide(L)'
;MAPDRGAGSSSSPDYQSISPSNPHFSDHSPSTSEARRRSAARRFIASHASEGQNFTLRGILVGLGVGLIICFSNMYFGLQTGWVSSMSMPSSLIGFAFFKTLSKHLDLPFTPVENVLVQTVAGSMGTMPLGCGFVGVMPALNYMLKKEEQGPIFLSLWKLILWALGLCFFGVVFAVPLRRQVIIREKLKFPSGTATALMIGVLHGKETTAEGPTEPREAGNLLAQETSEQEDRDADEEELNKGQQSSWRSKVKLLVISFAVSGAYTLATYFFPILRNLPVFGFTLAESWLWTLNPSLAYVGQGIIMGPATTTHMLLGAIVGWGILSPLAKARKWAPGPVDDWETGSKGWIVWISLAIMLADSVISLGYIAVQPFAISAPGYFSEAQRKVKKGDWKGLLQLSPRKSELGYAPVSGQENVSTPLEETGPCTQEESSISDEEIKDLPEPDAPPEHLVNNLTVWIGLALSILFCIAAIRIVFGELVPLYATVTAVFMALILSIMGVRALGETDLNPVSGISKLAQLFFALIIPQSNKNSVLINLIAGAVSEAGALQAGDLMQDLKTGHLLGAAPNAQFWGQIIGSAIGAVVSALIYRLYTNVYTVPGDLFQVPTGYVWIFTARLVTGKGLPEMAWQWALGAAVIFTITTAARIVGNGKKWHAYIPGGIAVAVGMYNVPSFTLARAIGGFVNYYWKIYKKREETPLVVLASGLILGEGVVSIVNLALASAAPNGISLRESRGFTSAHGHNVFSSASS
;
A
#
# COMPACT_ATOMS: atom_id res chain seq x y z
N MET A 1 -20.96 36.49 -8.06
CA MET A 1 -22.08 36.83 -8.96
C MET A 1 -22.52 35.54 -9.64
N ALA A 2 -23.64 34.97 -9.20
CA ALA A 2 -24.28 33.85 -9.88
C ALA A 2 -25.09 34.38 -11.07
N PRO A 3 -25.29 33.59 -12.14
CA PRO A 3 -26.43 33.77 -13.01
C PRO A 3 -27.49 32.71 -12.70
N ASP A 4 -28.68 33.20 -12.36
CA ASP A 4 -29.96 32.52 -12.50
C ASP A 4 -30.10 31.88 -13.88
N ARG A 5 -30.53 30.62 -13.91
CA ARG A 5 -31.30 30.05 -15.02
C ARG A 5 -32.37 29.10 -14.50
N GLY A 6 -33.58 29.66 -14.38
CA GLY A 6 -34.78 29.16 -15.06
C GLY A 6 -35.28 27.77 -14.69
N ALA A 7 -36.41 27.75 -13.99
CA ALA A 7 -37.33 26.63 -13.97
C ALA A 7 -37.67 26.20 -15.42
N GLY A 8 -37.28 24.99 -15.77
CA GLY A 8 -37.63 24.31 -17.02
C GLY A 8 -37.82 22.83 -16.72
N SER A 9 -39.01 22.33 -17.04
CA SER A 9 -39.44 20.94 -16.91
C SER A 9 -38.37 19.94 -17.35
N SER A 10 -37.74 19.24 -16.40
CA SER A 10 -36.89 18.10 -16.69
C SER A 10 -37.75 16.84 -16.79
N SER A 11 -38.07 16.44 -18.01
CA SER A 11 -38.42 15.06 -18.32
C SER A 11 -37.24 14.17 -17.93
N SER A 12 -37.40 13.40 -16.85
CA SER A 12 -36.52 12.27 -16.54
C SER A 12 -36.50 11.31 -17.73
N PRO A 13 -35.35 10.77 -18.16
CA PRO A 13 -35.37 9.60 -19.03
C PRO A 13 -35.96 8.45 -18.21
N ASP A 14 -37.12 7.96 -18.65
CA ASP A 14 -37.89 6.88 -18.03
C ASP A 14 -37.00 5.68 -17.69
N TYR A 15 -36.76 5.50 -16.40
CA TYR A 15 -36.33 4.22 -15.86
C TYR A 15 -37.61 3.39 -15.69
N GLN A 16 -38.00 2.63 -16.73
CA GLN A 16 -39.11 1.70 -16.58
C GLN A 16 -38.76 0.66 -15.52
N SER A 17 -39.32 0.84 -14.34
CA SER A 17 -39.39 -0.17 -13.29
C SER A 17 -40.27 -1.31 -13.79
N ILE A 18 -39.67 -2.47 -14.09
CA ILE A 18 -40.42 -3.71 -14.16
C ILE A 18 -40.84 -4.03 -12.72
N SER A 19 -42.08 -3.75 -12.37
CA SER A 19 -42.68 -4.17 -11.11
C SER A 19 -42.98 -5.67 -11.18
N PRO A 20 -42.53 -6.50 -10.22
CA PRO A 20 -43.02 -7.88 -10.12
C PRO A 20 -44.36 -7.85 -9.39
N SER A 21 -45.46 -7.77 -10.13
CA SER A 21 -46.81 -7.92 -9.58
C SER A 21 -47.20 -9.41 -9.52
N ASN A 22 -46.86 -10.09 -8.42
CA ASN A 22 -47.70 -11.03 -7.63
C ASN A 22 -46.83 -11.93 -6.73
N PRO A 23 -47.25 -12.21 -5.47
CA PRO A 23 -46.55 -13.11 -4.58
C PRO A 23 -47.19 -14.51 -4.66
N HIS A 24 -46.49 -15.49 -5.19
CA HIS A 24 -46.60 -16.93 -4.85
C HIS A 24 -45.78 -17.71 -5.88
N PHE A 25 -44.48 -17.91 -5.64
CA PHE A 25 -43.72 -18.91 -6.38
C PHE A 25 -42.59 -19.48 -5.50
N SER A 26 -42.52 -20.81 -5.50
CA SER A 26 -41.64 -21.69 -4.75
C SER A 26 -40.15 -21.55 -5.12
N ASP A 27 -39.30 -21.53 -4.09
CA ASP A 27 -37.85 -21.23 -4.09
C ASP A 27 -36.91 -22.30 -4.68
N HIS A 28 -37.15 -22.77 -5.89
CA HIS A 28 -36.25 -23.74 -6.53
C HIS A 28 -35.84 -23.33 -7.96
N SER A 29 -35.08 -22.23 -8.10
CA SER A 29 -34.20 -22.01 -9.26
C SER A 29 -32.97 -21.14 -8.89
N PRO A 30 -31.73 -21.56 -9.18
CA PRO A 30 -30.53 -20.77 -8.88
C PRO A 30 -30.47 -19.42 -9.62
N SER A 31 -31.06 -19.35 -10.82
CA SER A 31 -30.99 -18.22 -11.76
C SER A 31 -31.78 -16.97 -11.31
N THR A 32 -32.88 -17.14 -10.58
CA THR A 32 -33.66 -16.03 -10.03
C THR A 32 -32.95 -15.33 -8.87
N SER A 33 -32.14 -16.05 -8.09
CA SER A 33 -31.38 -15.46 -6.98
C SER A 33 -30.30 -14.49 -7.46
N GLU A 34 -29.58 -14.82 -8.55
CA GLU A 34 -28.50 -13.99 -9.06
C GLU A 34 -29.02 -12.70 -9.70
N ALA A 35 -30.12 -12.79 -10.46
CA ALA A 35 -30.80 -11.62 -11.01
C ALA A 35 -31.33 -10.68 -9.90
N ARG A 36 -31.89 -11.26 -8.82
CA ARG A 36 -32.38 -10.51 -7.65
C ARG A 36 -31.23 -9.84 -6.88
N ARG A 37 -30.10 -10.53 -6.71
CA ARG A 37 -28.86 -9.96 -6.13
C ARG A 37 -28.32 -8.79 -6.95
N ARG A 38 -28.24 -8.95 -8.28
CA ARG A 38 -27.78 -7.88 -9.18
C ARG A 38 -28.72 -6.67 -9.19
N SER A 39 -30.04 -6.88 -9.14
CA SER A 39 -31.00 -5.76 -9.06
C SER A 39 -30.96 -5.05 -7.70
N ALA A 40 -30.73 -5.77 -6.60
CA ALA A 40 -30.49 -5.19 -5.28
C ALA A 40 -29.18 -4.37 -5.25
N ALA A 41 -28.10 -4.90 -5.82
CA ALA A 41 -26.83 -4.21 -5.97
C ALA A 41 -26.97 -2.89 -6.75
N ARG A 42 -27.70 -2.90 -7.87
CA ARG A 42 -28.00 -1.67 -8.64
C ARG A 42 -28.79 -0.66 -7.82
N ARG A 43 -29.83 -1.09 -7.10
CA ARG A 43 -30.64 -0.22 -6.24
C ARG A 43 -29.82 0.38 -5.10
N PHE A 44 -28.95 -0.41 -4.46
CA PHE A 44 -28.06 0.07 -3.41
C PHE A 44 -27.09 1.14 -3.93
N ILE A 45 -26.43 0.87 -5.06
CA ILE A 45 -25.50 1.82 -5.66
C ILE A 45 -26.24 3.09 -6.10
N ALA A 46 -27.42 2.98 -6.69
CA ALA A 46 -28.21 4.13 -7.12
C ALA A 46 -28.71 4.99 -5.95
N SER A 47 -29.19 4.38 -4.85
CA SER A 47 -29.66 5.13 -3.68
C SER A 47 -28.52 5.88 -2.99
N HIS A 48 -27.35 5.27 -2.88
CA HIS A 48 -26.17 5.90 -2.28
C HIS A 48 -25.50 6.91 -3.22
N ALA A 49 -25.56 6.69 -4.54
CA ALA A 49 -25.11 7.67 -5.52
C ALA A 49 -25.93 8.97 -5.44
N SER A 50 -27.23 8.89 -5.10
CA SER A 50 -28.08 10.06 -4.92
C SER A 50 -27.83 10.85 -3.62
N GLU A 51 -26.99 10.34 -2.69
CA GLU A 51 -26.50 11.13 -1.55
C GLU A 51 -25.59 12.27 -2.09
N GLY A 52 -26.10 13.51 -2.15
CA GLY A 52 -25.45 14.67 -2.77
C GLY A 52 -24.13 15.18 -2.14
N GLN A 53 -23.39 14.34 -1.42
CA GLN A 53 -22.19 14.70 -0.64
C GLN A 53 -20.95 13.88 -0.97
N ASN A 54 -20.84 13.34 -2.18
CA ASN A 54 -19.66 12.56 -2.60
C ASN A 54 -18.37 13.40 -2.67
N PHE A 55 -18.47 14.69 -3.03
CA PHE A 55 -17.34 15.60 -3.14
C PHE A 55 -17.60 16.90 -2.39
N THR A 56 -16.98 17.06 -1.21
CA THR A 56 -17.22 18.20 -0.33
C THR A 56 -15.93 18.95 -0.01
N LEU A 57 -16.02 20.29 0.06
CA LEU A 57 -14.87 21.12 0.43
C LEU A 57 -14.42 20.83 1.88
N ARG A 58 -15.37 20.67 2.81
CA ARG A 58 -15.07 20.35 4.21
C ARG A 58 -14.36 18.99 4.34
N GLY A 59 -14.77 17.99 3.56
CA GLY A 59 -14.12 16.67 3.53
C GLY A 59 -12.69 16.77 3.01
N ILE A 60 -12.46 17.55 1.96
CA ILE A 60 -11.11 17.81 1.43
C ILE A 60 -10.22 18.50 2.47
N LEU A 61 -10.71 19.56 3.12
CA LEU A 61 -9.92 20.31 4.12
C LEU A 61 -9.55 19.43 5.33
N VAL A 62 -10.49 18.64 5.85
CA VAL A 62 -10.21 17.69 6.93
C VAL A 62 -9.26 16.58 6.46
N GLY A 63 -9.49 16.04 5.26
CA GLY A 63 -8.60 15.05 4.64
C GLY A 63 -7.16 15.56 4.50
N LEU A 64 -6.97 16.80 4.06
CA LEU A 64 -5.63 17.42 3.99
C LEU A 64 -5.01 17.64 5.37
N GLY A 65 -5.80 18.02 6.38
CA GLY A 65 -5.32 18.16 7.75
C GLY A 65 -4.84 16.83 8.35
N VAL A 66 -5.61 15.76 8.16
CA VAL A 66 -5.24 14.39 8.57
C VAL A 66 -4.04 13.89 7.75
N GLY A 67 -4.05 14.13 6.43
CA GLY A 67 -2.96 13.78 5.52
C GLY A 67 -1.64 14.45 5.88
N LEU A 68 -1.66 15.69 6.37
CA LEU A 68 -0.48 16.41 6.86
C LEU A 68 0.18 15.68 8.04
N ILE A 69 -0.63 15.25 9.01
CA ILE A 69 -0.16 14.50 10.18
C ILE A 69 0.48 13.17 9.75
N ILE A 70 -0.16 12.46 8.83
CA ILE A 70 0.35 11.19 8.29
C ILE A 70 1.63 11.42 7.48
N CYS A 71 1.70 12.49 6.69
CA CYS A 71 2.87 12.85 5.89
C CYS A 71 4.12 13.07 6.76
N PHE A 72 4.00 13.80 7.87
CA PHE A 72 5.09 13.95 8.84
C PHE A 72 5.53 12.62 9.44
N SER A 73 4.56 11.80 9.87
CA SER A 73 4.82 10.49 10.45
C SER A 73 5.55 9.58 9.46
N ASN A 74 5.07 9.52 8.22
CA ASN A 74 5.64 8.69 7.16
C ASN A 74 7.02 9.17 6.70
N MET A 75 7.28 10.49 6.66
CA MET A 75 8.62 10.99 6.40
C MET A 75 9.60 10.56 7.51
N TYR A 76 9.21 10.71 8.77
CA TYR A 76 10.02 10.32 9.93
C TYR A 76 10.38 8.83 9.91
N PHE A 77 9.38 7.95 9.83
CA PHE A 77 9.62 6.50 9.82
C PHE A 77 10.29 6.00 8.53
N GLY A 78 10.01 6.66 7.40
CA GLY A 78 10.62 6.36 6.12
C GLY A 78 12.12 6.65 6.12
N LEU A 79 12.54 7.83 6.60
CA LEU A 79 13.98 8.16 6.72
C LEU A 79 14.69 7.33 7.79
N GLN A 80 14.00 6.96 8.86
CA GLN A 80 14.60 6.23 9.97
C GLN A 80 14.77 4.73 9.66
N THR A 81 13.73 4.11 9.10
CA THR A 81 13.65 2.65 8.97
C THR A 81 13.27 2.14 7.59
N GLY A 82 12.99 3.04 6.65
CA GLY A 82 12.61 2.68 5.29
C GLY A 82 11.16 2.21 5.11
N TRP A 83 10.31 2.36 6.13
CA TRP A 83 8.92 1.89 6.12
C TRP A 83 7.91 3.05 6.15
N VAL A 84 6.84 2.92 5.37
CA VAL A 84 5.75 3.89 5.21
C VAL A 84 4.41 3.13 5.16
N SER A 85 3.34 3.74 5.69
CA SER A 85 1.99 3.15 5.68
C SER A 85 0.96 4.09 5.06
N SER A 86 0.00 3.52 4.34
CA SER A 86 -1.13 4.27 3.75
C SER A 86 -2.13 4.78 4.80
N MET A 87 -2.22 4.13 5.97
CA MET A 87 -3.07 4.55 7.11
C MET A 87 -4.52 4.94 6.72
N SER A 88 -5.14 4.22 5.80
CA SER A 88 -6.52 4.47 5.33
C SER A 88 -7.57 4.34 6.44
N MET A 89 -7.59 3.22 7.16
CA MET A 89 -8.49 2.98 8.31
C MET A 89 -8.36 4.09 9.39
N PRO A 90 -7.16 4.43 9.88
CA PRO A 90 -6.97 5.53 10.83
C PRO A 90 -7.44 6.88 10.31
N SER A 91 -7.18 7.18 9.04
CA SER A 91 -7.59 8.44 8.42
C SER A 91 -9.10 8.64 8.50
N SER A 92 -9.84 7.58 8.16
CA SER A 92 -11.30 7.57 8.25
C SER A 92 -11.80 7.71 9.71
N LEU A 93 -11.17 7.02 10.66
CA LEU A 93 -11.55 7.12 12.07
C LEU A 93 -11.34 8.53 12.63
N ILE A 94 -10.21 9.17 12.29
CA ILE A 94 -9.90 10.55 12.70
C ILE A 94 -10.87 11.54 12.05
N GLY A 95 -11.15 11.37 10.75
CA GLY A 95 -12.13 12.15 10.02
C GLY A 95 -13.51 12.08 10.68
N PHE A 96 -13.98 10.87 10.96
CA PHE A 96 -15.24 10.64 11.66
C PHE A 96 -15.26 11.28 13.06
N ALA A 97 -14.20 11.09 13.85
CA ALA A 97 -14.11 11.67 15.18
C ALA A 97 -14.18 13.21 15.15
N PHE A 98 -13.52 13.85 14.17
CA PHE A 98 -13.58 15.29 13.97
C PHE A 98 -15.01 15.76 13.66
N PHE A 99 -15.64 15.22 12.63
CA PHE A 99 -17.00 15.62 12.24
C PHE A 99 -18.05 15.26 13.29
N LYS A 100 -17.90 14.14 14.00
CA LYS A 100 -18.81 13.77 15.09
C LYS A 100 -18.70 14.73 16.27
N THR A 101 -17.50 15.20 16.59
CA THR A 101 -17.28 16.22 17.64
C THR A 101 -17.89 17.56 17.25
N LEU A 102 -17.78 17.93 15.98
CA LEU A 102 -18.34 19.17 15.44
C LEU A 102 -19.83 19.05 15.03
N SER A 103 -20.44 17.88 15.15
CA SER A 103 -21.81 17.61 14.65
C SER A 103 -22.88 18.59 15.11
N LYS A 104 -22.75 19.17 16.31
CA LYS A 104 -23.68 20.19 16.83
C LYS A 104 -23.60 21.54 16.09
N HIS A 105 -22.52 21.79 15.35
CA HIS A 105 -22.23 23.03 14.65
C HIS A 105 -22.24 22.85 13.12
N LEU A 106 -22.66 21.68 12.63
CA LEU A 106 -22.69 21.36 11.21
C LEU A 106 -24.14 21.35 10.73
N ASP A 107 -24.45 22.15 9.72
CA ASP A 107 -25.78 22.19 9.11
C ASP A 107 -26.12 20.91 8.34
N LEU A 108 -25.09 20.20 7.87
CA LEU A 108 -25.21 18.99 7.07
C LEU A 108 -24.59 17.78 7.80
N PRO A 109 -25.26 16.61 7.81
CA PRO A 109 -24.72 15.40 8.43
C PRO A 109 -23.46 14.94 7.71
N PHE A 110 -22.58 14.24 8.43
CA PHE A 110 -21.38 13.61 7.86
C PHE A 110 -21.73 12.20 7.38
N THR A 111 -21.60 11.96 6.07
CA THR A 111 -22.03 10.72 5.41
C THR A 111 -20.89 9.72 5.26
N PRO A 112 -21.18 8.41 5.09
CA PRO A 112 -20.15 7.40 4.82
C PRO A 112 -19.34 7.72 3.55
N VAL A 113 -20.01 8.22 2.50
CA VAL A 113 -19.36 8.58 1.23
C VAL A 113 -18.40 9.77 1.38
N GLU A 114 -18.75 10.75 2.23
CA GLU A 114 -17.85 11.85 2.57
C GLU A 114 -16.65 11.38 3.40
N ASN A 115 -16.82 10.37 4.25
CA ASN A 115 -15.73 9.75 5.00
C ASN A 115 -14.73 9.04 4.07
N VAL A 116 -15.23 8.37 3.02
CA VAL A 116 -14.37 7.81 1.96
C VAL A 116 -13.55 8.91 1.28
N LEU A 117 -14.13 10.08 1.00
CA LEU A 117 -13.40 11.21 0.45
C LEU A 117 -12.29 11.69 1.40
N VAL A 118 -12.58 11.88 2.68
CA VAL A 118 -11.59 12.26 3.71
C VAL A 118 -10.43 11.27 3.73
N GLN A 119 -10.74 9.97 3.73
CA GLN A 119 -9.75 8.89 3.73
C GLN A 119 -8.89 8.87 2.46
N THR A 120 -9.50 9.07 1.29
CA THR A 120 -8.81 9.10 -0.01
C THR A 120 -7.82 10.28 -0.09
N VAL A 121 -8.26 11.47 0.33
CA VAL A 121 -7.42 12.68 0.35
C VAL A 121 -6.28 12.55 1.37
N ALA A 122 -6.58 12.06 2.57
CA ALA A 122 -5.58 11.89 3.63
C ALA A 122 -4.53 10.83 3.28
N GLY A 123 -4.97 9.67 2.78
CA GLY A 123 -4.08 8.57 2.38
C GLY A 123 -3.14 8.97 1.26
N SER A 124 -3.68 9.54 0.18
CA SER A 124 -2.87 9.99 -0.96
C SER A 124 -1.85 11.07 -0.60
N MET A 125 -2.20 12.04 0.25
CA MET A 125 -1.24 13.02 0.76
C MET A 125 -0.17 12.36 1.65
N GLY A 126 -0.59 11.43 2.51
CA GLY A 126 0.25 10.75 3.48
C GLY A 126 1.30 9.82 2.87
N THR A 127 1.04 9.21 1.70
CA THR A 127 1.96 8.28 1.03
C THR A 127 2.99 8.95 0.11
N MET A 128 2.87 10.25 -0.17
CA MET A 128 3.80 10.99 -1.03
C MET A 128 5.27 11.01 -0.59
N PRO A 129 5.65 10.90 0.71
CA PRO A 129 7.05 10.71 1.10
C PRO A 129 7.71 9.49 0.43
N LEU A 130 6.95 8.40 0.27
CA LEU A 130 7.38 7.22 -0.48
C LEU A 130 7.22 7.43 -1.99
N GLY A 131 6.03 7.84 -2.44
CA GLY A 131 5.71 7.98 -3.87
C GLY A 131 6.62 8.93 -4.64
N CYS A 132 7.10 10.00 -4.01
CA CYS A 132 8.03 10.95 -4.61
C CYS A 132 9.51 10.57 -4.39
N GLY A 133 9.80 9.46 -3.70
CA GLY A 133 11.15 8.94 -3.47
C GLY A 133 11.95 9.68 -2.39
N PHE A 134 11.30 10.46 -1.49
CA PHE A 134 12.00 11.24 -0.46
C PHE A 134 12.61 10.39 0.66
N VAL A 135 12.11 9.18 0.86
CA VAL A 135 12.60 8.24 1.89
C VAL A 135 13.70 7.30 1.38
N GLY A 136 13.99 7.32 0.07
CA GLY A 136 14.91 6.37 -0.57
C GLY A 136 15.78 7.00 -1.65
N VAL A 137 15.19 7.27 -2.81
CA VAL A 137 15.90 7.75 -4.01
C VAL A 137 16.57 9.10 -3.76
N MET A 138 15.87 10.08 -3.19
CA MET A 138 16.43 11.42 -2.96
C MET A 138 17.60 11.41 -1.97
N PRO A 139 17.53 10.71 -0.82
CA PRO A 139 18.69 10.48 0.03
C PRO A 139 19.85 9.79 -0.70
N ALA A 140 19.58 8.80 -1.55
CA ALA A 140 20.61 8.13 -2.33
C ALA A 140 21.33 9.10 -3.28
N LEU A 141 20.58 9.99 -3.94
CA LEU A 141 21.12 11.03 -4.82
C LEU A 141 21.93 12.09 -4.06
N ASN A 142 21.41 12.54 -2.92
CA ASN A 142 22.01 13.61 -2.10
C ASN A 142 23.30 13.15 -1.39
N TYR A 143 23.34 11.91 -0.90
CA TYR A 143 24.36 11.51 0.08
C TYR A 143 25.17 10.28 -0.30
N MET A 144 24.74 9.48 -1.29
CA MET A 144 25.34 8.17 -1.56
C MET A 144 25.95 8.02 -2.96
N LEU A 145 25.63 8.91 -3.91
CA LEU A 145 26.30 8.95 -5.22
C LEU A 145 27.75 9.41 -5.05
N LYS A 146 28.67 8.68 -5.69
CA LYS A 146 30.10 9.00 -5.68
C LYS A 146 30.43 10.06 -6.75
N LYS A 147 31.61 10.68 -6.64
CA LYS A 147 32.10 11.66 -7.62
C LYS A 147 32.23 11.06 -9.02
N GLU A 148 32.55 9.78 -9.13
CA GLU A 148 32.63 9.09 -10.43
C GLU A 148 31.25 8.90 -11.09
N GLU A 149 30.17 8.99 -10.29
CA GLU A 149 28.77 8.80 -10.69
C GLU A 149 28.03 10.14 -10.86
N GLN A 150 28.75 11.26 -11.00
CA GLN A 150 28.22 12.64 -11.04
C GLN A 150 27.51 13.10 -9.75
N GLY A 151 27.83 12.48 -8.61
CA GLY A 151 27.29 12.87 -7.30
C GLY A 151 28.27 13.63 -6.41
N PRO A 152 27.80 14.14 -5.25
CA PRO A 152 26.40 14.16 -4.80
C PRO A 152 25.54 15.20 -5.55
N ILE A 153 24.25 14.91 -5.72
CA ILE A 153 23.30 15.82 -6.40
C ILE A 153 22.36 16.44 -5.37
N PHE A 154 22.55 17.71 -5.04
CA PHE A 154 21.65 18.45 -4.16
C PHE A 154 20.66 19.28 -4.99
N LEU A 155 19.39 18.88 -4.95
CA LEU A 155 18.32 19.62 -5.61
C LEU A 155 17.86 20.80 -4.73
N SER A 156 17.61 21.95 -5.36
CA SER A 156 16.92 23.07 -4.71
C SER A 156 15.48 22.69 -4.36
N LEU A 157 14.87 23.39 -3.41
CA LEU A 157 13.49 23.11 -2.98
C LEU A 157 12.49 23.15 -4.15
N TRP A 158 12.60 24.13 -5.04
CA TRP A 158 11.72 24.21 -6.20
C TRP A 158 11.89 23.02 -7.16
N LYS A 159 13.13 22.49 -7.31
CA LYS A 159 13.39 21.29 -8.12
C LYS A 159 12.82 20.04 -7.46
N LEU A 160 12.89 19.92 -6.14
CA LEU A 160 12.26 18.83 -5.39
C LEU A 160 10.73 18.85 -5.55
N ILE A 161 10.13 20.04 -5.47
CA ILE A 161 8.69 20.23 -5.69
C ILE A 161 8.32 19.86 -7.13
N LEU A 162 9.07 20.35 -8.13
CA LEU A 162 8.80 20.04 -9.53
C LEU A 162 8.95 18.55 -9.82
N TRP A 163 9.98 17.91 -9.27
CA TRP A 163 10.16 16.45 -9.34
C TRP A 163 8.96 15.71 -8.75
N ALA A 164 8.54 16.07 -7.53
CA ALA A 164 7.44 15.42 -6.82
C ALA A 164 6.13 15.57 -7.59
N LEU A 165 5.82 16.77 -8.07
CA LEU A 165 4.63 17.05 -8.89
C LEU A 165 4.67 16.28 -10.21
N GLY A 166 5.83 16.19 -10.87
CA GLY A 166 5.98 15.44 -12.11
C GLY A 166 5.63 13.97 -11.95
N LEU A 167 5.99 13.36 -10.82
CA LEU A 167 5.71 11.95 -10.55
C LEU A 167 4.28 11.66 -10.12
N CYS A 168 3.58 12.61 -9.51
CA CYS A 168 2.42 12.30 -8.67
C CYS A 168 1.06 12.18 -9.40
N PHE A 169 1.01 12.16 -10.73
CA PHE A 169 -0.26 12.19 -11.46
C PHE A 169 -0.50 10.99 -12.37
N PHE A 170 0.51 10.55 -13.12
CA PHE A 170 0.30 9.59 -14.21
C PHE A 170 -0.22 8.23 -13.69
N GLY A 171 0.25 7.78 -12.51
CA GLY A 171 -0.22 6.55 -11.88
C GLY A 171 -1.69 6.62 -11.46
N VAL A 172 -2.12 7.76 -10.90
CA VAL A 172 -3.52 8.01 -10.50
C VAL A 172 -4.44 7.97 -11.72
N VAL A 173 -4.08 8.67 -12.80
CA VAL A 173 -4.91 8.70 -14.01
C VAL A 173 -4.94 7.33 -14.70
N PHE A 174 -3.81 6.63 -14.75
CA PHE A 174 -3.72 5.30 -15.35
C PHE A 174 -4.52 4.23 -14.58
N ALA A 175 -4.72 4.41 -13.28
CA ALA A 175 -5.51 3.48 -12.48
C ALA A 175 -7.01 3.50 -12.84
N VAL A 176 -7.57 4.63 -13.27
CA VAL A 176 -9.01 4.75 -13.60
C VAL A 176 -9.54 3.63 -14.52
N PRO A 177 -8.92 3.34 -15.69
CA PRO A 177 -9.39 2.25 -16.57
C PRO A 177 -9.22 0.86 -15.94
N LEU A 178 -8.27 0.68 -15.02
CA LEU A 178 -8.05 -0.61 -14.35
C LEU A 178 -9.22 -0.99 -13.44
N ARG A 179 -9.94 -0.01 -12.87
CA ARG A 179 -11.08 -0.21 -11.96
C ARG A 179 -12.10 -1.22 -12.51
N ARG A 180 -12.52 -1.05 -13.78
CA ARG A 180 -13.53 -1.92 -14.39
C ARG A 180 -13.04 -3.36 -14.48
N GLN A 181 -11.75 -3.55 -14.72
CA GLN A 181 -11.17 -4.88 -14.83
C GLN A 181 -10.99 -5.52 -13.45
N VAL A 182 -10.35 -4.83 -12.50
CA VAL A 182 -9.91 -5.45 -11.24
C VAL A 182 -10.98 -5.44 -10.13
N ILE A 183 -11.87 -4.43 -10.11
CA ILE A 183 -12.91 -4.29 -9.08
C ILE A 183 -14.23 -4.88 -9.56
N ILE A 184 -14.68 -4.52 -10.77
CA ILE A 184 -16.02 -4.90 -11.25
C ILE A 184 -16.01 -6.32 -11.82
N ARG A 185 -15.15 -6.60 -12.80
CA ARG A 185 -15.10 -7.90 -13.47
C ARG A 185 -14.39 -8.99 -12.66
N GLU A 186 -13.16 -8.73 -12.24
CA GLU A 186 -12.35 -9.72 -11.51
C GLU A 186 -12.72 -9.81 -10.02
N LYS A 187 -13.43 -8.81 -9.48
CA LYS A 187 -13.87 -8.73 -8.07
C LYS A 187 -12.75 -9.06 -7.07
N LEU A 188 -11.55 -8.54 -7.34
CA LEU A 188 -10.42 -8.73 -6.44
C LEU A 188 -10.75 -8.22 -5.04
N LYS A 189 -10.15 -8.86 -4.03
CA LYS A 189 -10.51 -8.67 -2.62
C LYS A 189 -10.12 -7.28 -2.12
N PHE A 190 -8.92 -6.80 -2.46
CA PHE A 190 -8.33 -5.58 -1.89
C PHE A 190 -8.55 -5.51 -0.36
N PRO A 191 -7.91 -6.41 0.43
CA PRO A 191 -8.28 -6.64 1.83
C PRO A 191 -8.28 -5.39 2.72
N SER A 192 -7.29 -4.51 2.61
CA SER A 192 -7.23 -3.24 3.35
C SER A 192 -8.35 -2.28 2.98
N GLY A 193 -8.66 -2.13 1.68
CA GLY A 193 -9.80 -1.32 1.23
C GLY A 193 -11.13 -1.88 1.72
N THR A 194 -11.30 -3.20 1.70
CA THR A 194 -12.48 -3.88 2.24
C THR A 194 -12.59 -3.70 3.76
N ALA A 195 -11.50 -3.85 4.50
CA ALA A 195 -11.48 -3.60 5.95
C ALA A 195 -11.80 -2.13 6.29
N THR A 196 -11.32 -1.19 5.47
CA THR A 196 -11.65 0.24 5.61
C THR A 196 -13.13 0.48 5.38
N ALA A 197 -13.73 -0.14 4.37
CA ALA A 197 -15.16 -0.03 4.09
C ALA A 197 -16.03 -0.57 5.24
N LEU A 198 -15.68 -1.75 5.77
CA LEU A 198 -16.35 -2.33 6.93
C LEU A 198 -16.25 -1.40 8.15
N MET A 199 -15.06 -0.82 8.37
CA MET A 199 -14.83 0.11 9.48
C MET A 199 -15.70 1.37 9.35
N ILE A 200 -15.74 1.99 8.16
CA ILE A 200 -16.61 3.13 7.87
C ILE A 200 -18.09 2.77 8.07
N GLY A 201 -18.52 1.60 7.57
CA GLY A 201 -19.89 1.10 7.77
C GLY A 201 -20.27 1.03 9.25
N VAL A 202 -19.39 0.43 10.07
CA VAL A 202 -19.57 0.35 11.53
C VAL A 202 -19.58 1.72 12.21
N LEU A 203 -18.78 2.69 11.73
CA LEU A 203 -18.81 4.05 12.29
C LEU A 203 -20.14 4.76 12.02
N HIS A 204 -20.70 4.56 10.83
CA HIS A 204 -21.95 5.23 10.41
C HIS A 204 -23.22 4.41 10.62
N GLY A 205 -23.13 3.16 11.08
CA GLY A 205 -24.28 2.34 11.47
C GLY A 205 -24.96 1.63 10.32
N LYS A 206 -24.23 1.43 9.22
CA LYS A 206 -24.70 0.62 8.09
C LYS A 206 -24.11 -0.79 8.22
N GLU A 207 -24.96 -1.81 8.14
CA GLU A 207 -24.51 -3.20 7.95
C GLU A 207 -23.86 -3.32 6.56
N THR A 208 -22.53 -3.26 6.50
CA THR A 208 -21.79 -3.61 5.28
C THR A 208 -21.46 -5.10 5.31
N THR A 209 -22.10 -5.89 4.46
CA THR A 209 -21.69 -7.27 4.18
C THR A 209 -20.31 -7.24 3.49
N ALA A 210 -19.40 -8.12 3.92
CA ALA A 210 -18.07 -8.27 3.33
C ALA A 210 -18.11 -8.70 1.84
N GLU A 211 -19.29 -9.08 1.35
CA GLU A 211 -19.58 -9.54 0.00
C GLU A 211 -20.36 -8.50 -0.84
N GLY A 212 -20.01 -7.20 -0.72
CA GLY A 212 -20.67 -6.15 -1.51
C GLY A 212 -22.20 -6.10 -1.27
N PRO A 213 -22.97 -5.40 -2.12
CA PRO A 213 -24.40 -5.24 -1.89
C PRO A 213 -25.16 -6.52 -2.25
N THR A 214 -25.36 -7.40 -1.26
CA THR A 214 -26.29 -8.53 -1.37
C THR A 214 -27.21 -8.68 -0.15
N GLU A 215 -28.49 -8.84 -0.48
CA GLU A 215 -29.69 -9.16 0.32
C GLU A 215 -30.27 -8.11 1.29
N PRO A 216 -31.50 -7.61 1.05
CA PRO A 216 -32.40 -7.21 2.12
C PRO A 216 -33.02 -8.48 2.75
N ARG A 217 -32.97 -8.58 4.09
CA ARG A 217 -33.69 -9.61 4.85
C ARG A 217 -35.18 -9.61 4.50
N GLU A 218 -35.73 -10.81 4.41
CA GLU A 218 -37.09 -11.16 4.03
C GLU A 218 -38.14 -10.38 4.84
N ALA A 219 -38.82 -9.45 4.17
CA ALA A 219 -40.11 -8.93 4.60
C ALA A 219 -41.20 -9.92 4.18
N GLY A 220 -41.31 -11.01 4.93
CA GLY A 220 -42.25 -12.10 4.67
C GLY A 220 -42.92 -12.55 5.95
N ASN A 221 -43.68 -11.66 6.59
CA ASN A 221 -44.88 -11.96 7.40
C ASN A 221 -45.29 -10.71 8.20
N LEU A 222 -45.92 -9.72 7.57
CA LEU A 222 -46.59 -8.62 8.27
C LEU A 222 -47.92 -8.29 7.58
N LEU A 223 -48.90 -9.15 7.83
CA LEU A 223 -50.32 -8.82 7.74
C LEU A 223 -51.06 -9.56 8.87
N ALA A 224 -50.68 -9.33 10.13
CA ALA A 224 -51.52 -9.55 11.33
C ALA A 224 -50.78 -9.24 12.66
N GLN A 225 -50.11 -8.09 12.84
CA GLN A 225 -49.72 -7.64 14.19
C GLN A 225 -49.29 -6.16 14.27
N GLU A 226 -50.02 -5.25 13.62
CA GLU A 226 -49.79 -3.81 13.75
C GLU A 226 -50.44 -3.26 15.03
N THR A 227 -49.85 -3.53 16.20
CA THR A 227 -49.96 -2.62 17.36
C THR A 227 -48.91 -2.86 18.46
N SER A 228 -48.12 -3.93 18.42
CA SER A 228 -47.07 -4.21 19.42
C SER A 228 -45.63 -4.11 18.93
N GLU A 229 -45.38 -4.03 17.61
CA GLU A 229 -44.01 -4.03 17.06
C GLU A 229 -43.31 -2.65 17.02
N GLN A 230 -44.02 -1.56 17.32
CA GLN A 230 -43.47 -0.21 17.18
C GLN A 230 -42.61 0.19 18.40
N GLU A 231 -42.96 -0.29 19.59
CA GLU A 231 -42.16 -0.09 20.81
C GLU A 231 -40.89 -0.97 20.82
N ASP A 232 -40.94 -2.18 20.26
CA ASP A 232 -39.78 -3.08 20.16
C ASP A 232 -38.77 -2.61 19.09
N ARG A 233 -39.23 -2.05 17.95
CA ARG A 233 -38.33 -1.50 16.91
C ARG A 233 -37.62 -0.23 17.35
N ASP A 234 -38.31 0.66 18.06
CA ASP A 234 -37.69 1.87 18.60
C ASP A 234 -36.68 1.51 19.71
N ALA A 235 -36.96 0.49 20.53
CA ALA A 235 -36.02 -0.02 21.53
C ALA A 235 -34.79 -0.70 20.90
N ASP A 236 -34.97 -1.52 19.86
CA ASP A 236 -33.89 -2.17 19.12
C ASP A 236 -33.01 -1.15 18.36
N GLU A 237 -33.60 -0.13 17.72
CA GLU A 237 -32.85 0.96 17.09
C GLU A 237 -32.09 1.82 18.11
N GLU A 238 -32.67 2.04 19.31
CA GLU A 238 -32.02 2.79 20.37
C GLU A 238 -30.89 1.99 21.05
N GLU A 239 -31.05 0.68 21.24
CA GLU A 239 -29.99 -0.23 21.70
C GLU A 239 -28.86 -0.37 20.68
N LEU A 240 -29.18 -0.51 19.39
CA LEU A 240 -28.20 -0.54 18.29
C LEU A 240 -27.39 0.76 18.26
N ASN A 241 -28.06 1.92 18.36
CA ASN A 241 -27.40 3.22 18.42
C ASN A 241 -26.54 3.40 19.68
N LYS A 242 -27.00 2.93 20.86
CA LYS A 242 -26.22 2.95 22.11
C LYS A 242 -24.99 2.04 22.02
N GLY A 243 -25.13 0.84 21.50
CA GLY A 243 -24.03 -0.12 21.27
C GLY A 243 -22.99 0.41 20.30
N GLN A 244 -23.44 1.03 19.21
CA GLN A 244 -22.58 1.66 18.22
C GLN A 244 -21.87 2.91 18.77
N GLN A 245 -22.59 3.75 19.52
CA GLN A 245 -22.02 4.93 20.17
C GLN A 245 -20.95 4.54 21.18
N SER A 246 -21.13 3.42 21.90
CA SER A 246 -20.11 2.83 22.77
C SER A 246 -18.90 2.31 21.97
N SER A 247 -19.12 1.64 20.84
CA SER A 247 -18.07 1.03 20.02
C SER A 247 -17.11 2.04 19.40
N TRP A 248 -17.60 3.09 18.72
CA TRP A 248 -16.70 4.08 18.10
C TRP A 248 -15.99 4.94 19.14
N ARG A 249 -16.66 5.30 20.24
CA ARG A 249 -16.03 6.04 21.35
C ARG A 249 -14.90 5.22 21.97
N SER A 250 -15.09 3.91 22.10
CA SER A 250 -14.05 3.00 22.59
C SER A 250 -12.85 2.94 21.63
N LYS A 251 -13.10 2.86 20.31
CA LYS A 251 -12.04 2.89 19.29
C LYS A 251 -11.28 4.23 19.29
N VAL A 252 -11.98 5.37 19.33
CA VAL A 252 -11.34 6.70 19.39
C VAL A 252 -10.59 6.88 20.71
N LYS A 253 -11.16 6.45 21.84
CA LYS A 253 -10.48 6.49 23.14
C LYS A 253 -9.20 5.65 23.12
N LEU A 254 -9.25 4.45 22.55
CA LEU A 254 -8.07 3.60 22.39
C LEU A 254 -7.00 4.28 21.52
N LEU A 255 -7.39 4.88 20.40
CA LEU A 255 -6.51 5.65 19.53
C LEU A 255 -5.83 6.81 20.27
N VAL A 256 -6.61 7.61 21.02
CA VAL A 256 -6.09 8.77 21.75
C VAL A 256 -5.18 8.37 22.90
N ILE A 257 -5.53 7.31 23.65
CA ILE A 257 -4.68 6.80 24.72
C ILE A 257 -3.37 6.26 24.16
N SER A 258 -3.42 5.44 23.11
CA SER A 258 -2.20 4.88 22.52
C SER A 258 -1.33 5.96 21.87
N PHE A 259 -1.95 6.96 21.24
CA PHE A 259 -1.29 8.18 20.77
C PHE A 259 -0.58 8.91 21.91
N ALA A 260 -1.27 9.17 23.03
CA ALA A 260 -0.71 9.91 24.15
C ALA A 260 0.44 9.14 24.83
N VAL A 261 0.28 7.83 25.02
CA VAL A 261 1.33 6.96 25.60
C VAL A 261 2.56 6.92 24.70
N SER A 262 2.37 6.72 23.39
CA SER A 262 3.48 6.72 22.43
C SER A 262 4.15 8.09 22.34
N GLY A 263 3.37 9.17 22.26
CA GLY A 263 3.90 10.53 22.24
C GLY A 263 4.69 10.89 23.51
N ALA A 264 4.17 10.55 24.69
CA ALA A 264 4.86 10.77 25.96
C ALA A 264 6.18 9.99 26.03
N TYR A 265 6.16 8.73 25.58
CA TYR A 265 7.37 7.92 25.48
C TYR A 265 8.40 8.55 24.53
N THR A 266 7.97 8.98 23.33
CA THR A 266 8.84 9.63 22.35
C THR A 266 9.47 10.92 22.88
N LEU A 267 8.69 11.74 23.59
CA LEU A 267 9.22 12.93 24.25
C LEU A 267 10.22 12.56 25.36
N ALA A 268 9.94 11.53 26.16
CA ALA A 268 10.88 11.04 27.16
C ALA A 268 12.20 10.56 26.53
N THR A 269 12.16 9.86 25.38
CA THR A 269 13.39 9.43 24.68
C THR A 269 14.22 10.59 24.12
N TYR A 270 13.64 11.78 23.95
CA TYR A 270 14.39 12.98 23.58
C TYR A 270 15.31 13.43 24.73
N PHE A 271 14.78 13.45 25.97
CA PHE A 271 15.55 13.82 27.16
C PHE A 271 16.43 12.70 27.70
N PHE A 272 16.05 11.44 27.47
CA PHE A 272 16.79 10.25 27.90
C PHE A 272 17.19 9.37 26.70
N PRO A 273 18.23 9.74 25.92
CA PRO A 273 18.64 8.99 24.73
C PRO A 273 19.03 7.52 25.01
N ILE A 274 19.40 7.19 26.25
CA ILE A 274 19.75 5.82 26.65
C ILE A 274 18.60 4.82 26.45
N LEU A 275 17.35 5.31 26.46
CA LEU A 275 16.16 4.49 26.22
C LEU A 275 16.06 3.99 24.77
N ARG A 276 16.85 4.54 23.83
CA ARG A 276 16.81 4.15 22.40
C ARG A 276 17.64 2.91 22.09
N ASN A 277 18.63 2.58 22.92
CA ASN A 277 19.59 1.51 22.67
C ASN A 277 19.72 0.61 23.91
N LEU A 278 18.67 -0.14 24.25
CA LEU A 278 18.73 -1.04 25.39
C LEU A 278 19.55 -2.30 25.07
N PRO A 279 20.60 -2.63 25.85
CA PRO A 279 21.44 -3.81 25.61
C PRO A 279 20.79 -5.09 26.19
N VAL A 280 19.65 -5.51 25.63
CA VAL A 280 18.86 -6.65 26.15
C VAL A 280 19.64 -7.97 26.14
N PHE A 281 20.55 -8.15 25.18
CA PHE A 281 21.37 -9.36 25.03
C PHE A 281 22.79 -9.19 25.61
N GLY A 282 23.02 -8.16 26.44
CA GLY A 282 24.31 -7.84 27.04
C GLY A 282 25.12 -6.81 26.24
N PHE A 283 26.09 -6.18 26.92
CA PHE A 283 26.86 -5.06 26.37
C PHE A 283 27.72 -5.43 25.17
N THR A 284 28.31 -6.64 25.16
CA THR A 284 29.17 -7.09 24.05
C THR A 284 28.41 -7.20 22.73
N LEU A 285 27.21 -7.78 22.75
CA LEU A 285 26.37 -7.92 21.55
C LEU A 285 25.80 -6.56 21.10
N ALA A 286 25.49 -5.68 22.05
CA ALA A 286 25.03 -4.32 21.76
C ALA A 286 26.12 -3.48 21.07
N GLU A 287 27.32 -3.41 21.64
CA GLU A 287 28.39 -2.55 21.14
C GLU A 287 29.11 -3.12 19.91
N SER A 288 29.38 -4.43 19.90
CA SER A 288 30.17 -5.04 18.82
C SER A 288 29.33 -5.47 17.62
N TRP A 289 28.04 -5.76 17.82
CA TRP A 289 27.19 -6.38 16.80
C TRP A 289 25.83 -5.70 16.60
N LEU A 290 25.60 -4.55 17.22
CA LEU A 290 24.38 -3.74 17.09
C LEU A 290 23.09 -4.46 17.50
N TRP A 291 23.19 -5.50 18.33
CA TRP A 291 22.04 -6.18 18.93
C TRP A 291 21.55 -5.41 20.16
N THR A 292 20.95 -4.24 19.90
CA THR A 292 20.19 -3.46 20.88
C THR A 292 18.69 -3.68 20.67
N LEU A 293 17.86 -3.32 21.65
CA LEU A 293 16.42 -3.16 21.47
C LEU A 293 16.09 -1.67 21.54
N ASN A 294 15.42 -1.16 20.51
CA ASN A 294 14.79 0.14 20.55
C ASN A 294 13.29 -0.06 20.92
N PRO A 295 12.86 0.24 22.15
CA PRO A 295 11.49 0.01 22.61
C PRO A 295 10.51 1.10 22.13
N SER A 296 10.71 1.63 20.93
CA SER A 296 9.73 2.52 20.30
C SER A 296 8.40 1.79 20.14
N LEU A 297 7.36 2.38 20.72
CA LEU A 297 6.01 1.87 20.64
C LEU A 297 5.46 1.96 19.21
N ALA A 298 5.96 2.90 18.39
CA ALA A 298 5.61 2.94 16.98
C ALA A 298 6.13 1.71 16.23
N TYR A 299 7.34 1.22 16.49
CA TYR A 299 7.82 -0.01 15.83
C TYR A 299 7.02 -1.24 16.24
N VAL A 300 6.58 -1.30 17.50
CA VAL A 300 5.63 -2.32 17.95
C VAL A 300 4.31 -2.18 17.17
N GLY A 301 3.80 -0.96 17.02
CA GLY A 301 2.64 -0.66 16.17
C GLY A 301 2.81 -1.11 14.71
N GLN A 302 3.97 -0.83 14.10
CA GLN A 302 4.28 -1.31 12.75
C GLN A 302 4.27 -2.83 12.68
N GLY A 303 4.89 -3.50 13.66
CA GLY A 303 4.88 -4.96 13.76
C GLY A 303 3.46 -5.55 13.89
N ILE A 304 2.59 -4.89 14.65
CA ILE A 304 1.17 -5.27 14.78
C ILE A 304 0.47 -5.20 13.41
N ILE A 305 0.69 -4.14 12.64
CA ILE A 305 0.08 -3.95 11.32
C ILE A 305 0.65 -4.94 10.29
N MET A 306 1.96 -5.20 10.32
CA MET A 306 2.63 -6.13 9.41
C MET A 306 2.23 -7.60 9.64
N GLY A 307 1.74 -7.91 10.84
CA GLY A 307 1.29 -9.24 11.23
C GLY A 307 2.44 -10.21 11.56
N PRO A 308 2.10 -11.38 12.13
CA PRO A 308 3.08 -12.31 12.69
C PRO A 308 3.94 -13.01 11.64
N ALA A 309 3.39 -13.31 10.46
CA ALA A 309 4.15 -13.99 9.40
C ALA A 309 5.30 -13.11 8.90
N THR A 310 4.99 -11.87 8.51
CA THR A 310 5.98 -10.91 7.98
C THR A 310 7.07 -10.61 9.00
N THR A 311 6.68 -10.34 10.24
CA THR A 311 7.61 -9.99 11.33
C THR A 311 8.49 -11.16 11.76
N THR A 312 7.98 -12.40 11.74
CA THR A 312 8.79 -13.61 11.99
C THR A 312 9.82 -13.83 10.89
N HIS A 313 9.45 -13.61 9.62
CA HIS A 313 10.41 -13.70 8.51
C HIS A 313 11.46 -12.58 8.57
N MET A 314 11.09 -11.37 8.98
CA MET A 314 12.05 -10.30 9.25
C MET A 314 13.00 -10.67 10.40
N LEU A 315 12.48 -11.25 11.48
CA LEU A 315 13.33 -11.72 12.58
C LEU A 315 14.30 -12.82 12.11
N LEU A 316 13.83 -13.76 11.29
CA LEU A 316 14.70 -14.76 10.64
C LEU A 316 15.80 -14.08 9.81
N GLY A 317 15.44 -13.06 9.02
CA GLY A 317 16.41 -12.25 8.28
C GLY A 317 17.43 -11.57 9.19
N ALA A 318 17.01 -11.00 10.32
CA ALA A 318 17.92 -10.40 11.28
C ALA A 318 18.88 -11.43 11.89
N ILE A 319 18.38 -12.62 12.25
CA ILE A 319 19.20 -13.70 12.80
C ILE A 319 20.22 -14.19 11.76
N VAL A 320 19.79 -14.44 10.52
CA VAL A 320 20.69 -14.92 9.45
C VAL A 320 21.70 -13.84 9.05
N GLY A 321 21.23 -12.61 8.81
CA GLY A 321 22.09 -11.50 8.41
C GLY A 321 23.05 -11.05 9.50
N TRP A 322 22.51 -10.62 10.64
CA TRP A 322 23.30 -10.01 11.71
C TRP A 322 23.88 -11.02 12.70
N GLY A 323 23.20 -12.14 12.93
CA GLY A 323 23.64 -13.17 13.87
C GLY A 323 24.65 -14.16 13.29
N ILE A 324 24.56 -14.47 12.00
CA ILE A 324 25.41 -15.50 11.34
C ILE A 324 26.35 -14.88 10.31
N LEU A 325 25.79 -14.19 9.30
CA LEU A 325 26.57 -13.72 8.14
C LEU A 325 27.50 -12.56 8.49
N SER A 326 27.06 -11.61 9.31
CA SER A 326 27.87 -10.47 9.74
C SER A 326 29.13 -10.92 10.51
N PRO A 327 29.03 -11.78 11.55
CA PRO A 327 30.20 -12.32 12.24
C PRO A 327 31.11 -13.15 11.33
N LEU A 328 30.53 -13.95 10.44
CA LEU A 328 31.30 -14.73 9.47
C LEU A 328 32.12 -13.84 8.54
N ALA A 329 31.51 -12.80 7.97
CA ALA A 329 32.18 -11.86 7.06
C ALA A 329 33.33 -11.12 7.75
N LYS A 330 33.13 -10.72 9.02
CA LYS A 330 34.17 -10.06 9.81
C LYS A 330 35.30 -11.00 10.21
N ALA A 331 34.98 -12.22 10.63
CA ALA A 331 35.98 -13.25 10.98
C ALA A 331 36.84 -13.66 9.77
N ARG A 332 36.25 -13.68 8.57
CA ARG A 332 36.94 -13.99 7.31
C ARG A 332 37.61 -12.78 6.66
N LYS A 333 37.52 -11.59 7.26
CA LYS A 333 38.05 -10.30 6.76
C LYS A 333 37.49 -9.85 5.40
N TRP A 334 36.33 -10.37 4.99
CA TRP A 334 35.63 -9.90 3.78
C TRP A 334 35.04 -8.50 3.94
N ALA A 335 34.79 -8.10 5.19
CA ALA A 335 34.33 -6.78 5.58
C ALA A 335 35.16 -6.26 6.77
N PRO A 336 36.34 -5.65 6.52
CA PRO A 336 37.29 -5.29 7.56
C PRO A 336 36.87 -4.07 8.39
N GLY A 337 35.89 -3.29 7.93
CA GLY A 337 35.44 -2.08 8.60
C GLY A 337 34.67 -2.30 9.92
N PRO A 338 34.28 -1.20 10.60
CA PRO A 338 33.34 -1.25 11.72
C PRO A 338 32.04 -1.96 11.32
N VAL A 339 31.37 -2.65 12.25
CA VAL A 339 30.14 -3.40 11.92
C VAL A 339 29.04 -2.47 11.39
N ASP A 340 28.94 -1.25 11.93
CA ASP A 340 27.94 -0.26 11.53
C ASP A 340 28.24 0.47 10.21
N ASP A 341 29.40 0.21 9.58
CA ASP A 341 29.76 0.89 8.35
C ASP A 341 29.07 0.29 7.12
N TRP A 342 28.54 1.17 6.26
CA TRP A 342 27.79 0.80 5.06
C TRP A 342 28.70 0.47 3.86
N GLU A 343 29.94 0.95 3.84
CA GLU A 343 30.84 0.72 2.70
C GLU A 343 31.80 -0.44 2.91
N THR A 344 32.49 -0.46 4.05
CA THR A 344 33.55 -1.45 4.36
C THR A 344 33.19 -2.40 5.50
N GLY A 345 32.07 -2.12 6.19
CA GLY A 345 31.57 -2.87 7.32
C GLY A 345 30.73 -4.09 6.94
N SER A 346 30.52 -4.97 7.92
CA SER A 346 29.71 -6.18 7.72
C SER A 346 28.24 -5.86 7.46
N LYS A 347 27.73 -4.71 7.95
CA LYS A 347 26.42 -4.15 7.58
C LYS A 347 26.29 -3.93 6.08
N GLY A 348 27.26 -3.26 5.44
CA GLY A 348 27.28 -3.10 3.99
C GLY A 348 27.33 -4.44 3.25
N TRP A 349 28.14 -5.38 3.74
CA TRP A 349 28.32 -6.69 3.13
C TRP A 349 27.04 -7.54 3.09
N ILE A 350 26.30 -7.63 4.20
CA ILE A 350 25.05 -8.39 4.27
C ILE A 350 23.92 -7.79 3.42
N VAL A 351 23.96 -6.48 3.15
CA VAL A 351 22.97 -5.81 2.29
C VAL A 351 23.02 -6.37 0.87
N TRP A 352 24.18 -6.69 0.32
CA TRP A 352 24.28 -7.29 -1.02
C TRP A 352 23.57 -8.65 -1.11
N ILE A 353 23.67 -9.47 -0.07
CA ILE A 353 22.97 -10.75 0.02
C ILE A 353 21.47 -10.52 0.13
N SER A 354 21.06 -9.59 0.99
CA SER A 354 19.67 -9.16 1.12
C SER A 354 19.08 -8.69 -0.23
N LEU A 355 19.81 -7.87 -0.99
CA LEU A 355 19.38 -7.37 -2.29
C LEU A 355 19.17 -8.50 -3.31
N ALA A 356 20.06 -9.49 -3.33
CA ALA A 356 19.93 -10.64 -4.20
C ALA A 356 18.69 -11.48 -3.86
N ILE A 357 18.37 -11.63 -2.57
CA ILE A 357 17.12 -12.24 -2.10
C ILE A 357 15.91 -11.43 -2.61
N MET A 358 15.91 -10.10 -2.45
CA MET A 358 14.81 -9.25 -2.92
C MET A 358 14.62 -9.35 -4.44
N LEU A 359 15.71 -9.33 -5.20
CA LEU A 359 15.67 -9.43 -6.65
C LEU A 359 15.13 -10.78 -7.11
N ALA A 360 15.64 -11.88 -6.53
CA ALA A 360 15.17 -13.23 -6.84
C ALA A 360 13.69 -13.41 -6.53
N ASP A 361 13.26 -13.01 -5.32
CA ASP A 361 11.86 -13.08 -4.89
C ASP A 361 10.95 -12.27 -5.82
N SER A 362 11.36 -11.03 -6.14
CA SER A 362 10.60 -10.13 -7.01
C SER A 362 10.47 -10.68 -8.43
N VAL A 363 11.55 -11.20 -9.02
CA VAL A 363 11.54 -11.80 -10.37
C VAL A 363 10.61 -13.00 -10.43
N ILE A 364 10.65 -13.89 -9.45
CA ILE A 364 9.83 -15.11 -9.46
C ILE A 364 8.37 -14.80 -9.15
N SER A 365 8.08 -14.00 -8.12
CA SER A 365 6.70 -13.65 -7.78
C SER A 365 6.01 -12.82 -8.86
N LEU A 366 6.68 -11.79 -9.38
CA LEU A 366 6.12 -10.96 -10.45
C LEU A 366 6.10 -11.71 -11.78
N GLY A 367 7.12 -12.52 -12.07
CA GLY A 367 7.15 -13.37 -13.26
C GLY A 367 5.99 -14.37 -13.27
N TYR A 368 5.67 -14.98 -12.13
CA TYR A 368 4.51 -15.86 -12.01
C TYR A 368 3.20 -15.10 -12.28
N ILE A 369 3.00 -13.94 -11.65
CA ILE A 369 1.79 -13.11 -11.86
C ILE A 369 1.68 -12.66 -13.33
N ALA A 370 2.80 -12.38 -13.99
CA ALA A 370 2.81 -12.02 -15.40
C ALA A 370 2.47 -13.20 -16.31
N VAL A 371 3.03 -14.38 -16.05
CA VAL A 371 2.90 -15.57 -16.92
C VAL A 371 1.60 -16.33 -16.68
N GLN A 372 1.09 -16.36 -15.45
CA GLN A 372 -0.08 -17.15 -15.06
C GLN A 372 -1.32 -16.90 -15.94
N PRO A 373 -1.72 -15.64 -16.24
CA PRO A 373 -2.87 -15.39 -17.12
C PRO A 373 -2.68 -15.95 -18.54
N PHE A 374 -1.45 -15.86 -19.08
CA PHE A 374 -1.12 -16.39 -20.40
C PHE A 374 -1.05 -17.92 -20.39
N ALA A 375 -0.46 -18.52 -19.36
CA ALA A 375 -0.36 -19.97 -19.24
C ALA A 375 -1.75 -20.65 -19.13
N ILE A 376 -2.69 -20.02 -18.40
CA ILE A 376 -4.06 -20.52 -18.27
C ILE A 376 -4.87 -20.30 -19.55
N SER A 377 -4.64 -19.18 -20.27
CA SER A 377 -5.38 -18.85 -21.49
C SER A 377 -4.81 -19.50 -22.76
N ALA A 378 -3.54 -19.89 -22.75
CA ALA A 378 -2.82 -20.42 -23.91
C ALA A 378 -3.41 -21.72 -24.50
N PRO A 379 -3.83 -22.74 -23.72
CA PRO A 379 -4.37 -23.97 -24.31
C PRO A 379 -5.68 -23.74 -25.07
N GLY A 380 -6.56 -22.89 -24.52
CA GLY A 380 -7.82 -22.48 -25.15
C GLY A 380 -7.57 -21.65 -26.42
N TYR A 381 -6.69 -20.65 -26.34
CA TYR A 381 -6.34 -19.80 -27.48
C TYR A 381 -5.66 -20.58 -28.62
N PHE A 382 -4.71 -21.47 -28.29
CA PHE A 382 -3.95 -22.24 -29.28
C PHE A 382 -4.82 -23.28 -30.00
N SER A 383 -5.73 -23.94 -29.26
CA SER A 383 -6.69 -24.87 -29.85
C SER A 383 -7.68 -24.17 -30.79
N GLU A 384 -8.12 -22.96 -30.45
CA GLU A 384 -9.05 -22.17 -31.25
C GLU A 384 -8.37 -21.52 -32.47
N ALA A 385 -7.13 -21.04 -32.30
CA ALA A 385 -6.29 -20.59 -33.39
C ALA A 385 -6.00 -21.74 -34.37
N GLN A 386 -5.62 -22.93 -33.90
CA GLN A 386 -5.47 -24.11 -34.75
C GLN A 386 -6.76 -24.47 -35.48
N ARG A 387 -7.92 -24.38 -34.82
CA ARG A 387 -9.24 -24.65 -35.42
C ARG A 387 -9.58 -23.66 -36.53
N LYS A 388 -9.30 -22.36 -36.35
CA LYS A 388 -9.57 -21.31 -37.36
C LYS A 388 -8.58 -21.33 -38.51
N VAL A 389 -7.29 -21.61 -38.25
CA VAL A 389 -6.27 -21.85 -39.28
C VAL A 389 -6.65 -23.06 -40.14
N LYS A 390 -7.12 -24.16 -39.53
CA LYS A 390 -7.56 -25.36 -40.26
C LYS A 390 -8.83 -25.14 -41.09
N LYS A 391 -9.64 -24.13 -40.77
CA LYS A 391 -10.85 -23.72 -41.52
C LYS A 391 -10.59 -22.64 -42.57
N GLY A 392 -9.35 -22.16 -42.72
CA GLY A 392 -8.99 -21.13 -43.71
C GLY A 392 -9.56 -19.73 -43.44
N ASP A 393 -10.07 -19.48 -42.23
CA ASP A 393 -10.67 -18.19 -41.85
C ASP A 393 -9.62 -17.22 -41.29
N TRP A 394 -8.89 -16.58 -42.21
CA TRP A 394 -7.82 -15.62 -41.88
C TRP A 394 -8.36 -14.31 -41.28
N LYS A 395 -9.59 -13.90 -41.60
CA LYS A 395 -10.23 -12.71 -41.01
C LYS A 395 -10.66 -12.98 -39.56
N GLY A 396 -11.17 -14.18 -39.27
CA GLY A 396 -11.50 -14.62 -37.91
C GLY A 396 -10.28 -14.83 -37.01
N LEU A 397 -9.08 -14.99 -37.59
CA LEU A 397 -7.79 -15.04 -36.87
C LEU A 397 -7.38 -13.64 -36.37
N LEU A 398 -7.54 -12.61 -37.21
CA LEU A 398 -7.26 -11.21 -36.86
C LEU A 398 -8.26 -10.64 -35.83
N GLN A 399 -9.44 -11.25 -35.70
CA GLN A 399 -10.48 -10.87 -34.74
C GLN A 399 -10.48 -11.75 -33.46
N LEU A 400 -9.44 -12.56 -33.23
CA LEU A 400 -9.30 -13.30 -31.97
C LEU A 400 -9.04 -12.32 -30.81
N SER A 401 -10.12 -11.90 -30.14
CA SER A 401 -10.03 -11.33 -28.81
C SER A 401 -9.76 -12.45 -27.79
N PRO A 402 -8.95 -12.22 -26.75
CA PRO A 402 -8.86 -13.16 -25.64
C PRO A 402 -10.27 -13.36 -25.08
N ARG A 403 -10.76 -14.61 -25.09
CA ARG A 403 -12.07 -14.96 -24.52
C ARG A 403 -12.10 -14.47 -23.07
N LYS A 404 -13.18 -13.78 -22.66
CA LYS A 404 -13.51 -13.55 -21.24
C LYS A 404 -13.38 -14.90 -20.54
N SER A 405 -12.48 -15.01 -19.57
CA SER A 405 -12.37 -16.18 -18.70
C SER A 405 -13.74 -16.45 -18.09
N GLU A 406 -14.40 -17.53 -18.52
CA GLU A 406 -15.64 -18.04 -17.94
C GLU A 406 -15.40 -18.87 -16.66
N LEU A 407 -14.21 -18.83 -16.05
CA LEU A 407 -14.10 -19.22 -14.65
C LEU A 407 -14.48 -18.02 -13.79
N GLY A 408 -15.75 -17.96 -13.41
CA GLY A 408 -16.12 -17.34 -12.14
C GLY A 408 -15.22 -17.95 -11.05
N TYR A 409 -14.54 -17.09 -10.31
CA TYR A 409 -13.81 -17.49 -9.12
C TYR A 409 -14.83 -18.09 -8.14
N ALA A 410 -14.85 -19.42 -8.01
CA ALA A 410 -15.62 -20.05 -6.95
C ALA A 410 -14.98 -19.60 -5.62
N PRO A 411 -15.71 -18.90 -4.73
CA PRO A 411 -15.25 -18.76 -3.37
C PRO A 411 -15.08 -20.18 -2.82
N VAL A 412 -13.94 -20.44 -2.18
CA VAL A 412 -13.75 -21.68 -1.41
C VAL A 412 -14.71 -21.61 -0.23
N SER A 413 -15.95 -22.06 -0.43
CA SER A 413 -16.87 -22.36 0.65
C SER A 413 -16.41 -23.64 1.33
N GLY A 414 -16.36 -23.60 2.66
CA GLY A 414 -16.12 -24.76 3.49
C GLY A 414 -17.19 -25.83 3.26
N GLN A 415 -16.76 -27.08 3.41
CA GLN A 415 -17.53 -28.32 3.36
C GLN A 415 -18.94 -28.22 3.95
N GLU A 416 -19.93 -28.81 3.27
CA GLU A 416 -20.56 -30.06 3.71
C GLU A 416 -21.38 -30.74 2.60
N ASN A 417 -21.45 -32.06 2.68
CA ASN A 417 -21.90 -33.02 1.68
C ASN A 417 -23.43 -33.10 1.60
N VAL A 418 -24.01 -33.25 0.39
CA VAL A 418 -25.10 -34.22 0.13
C VAL A 418 -25.02 -34.68 -1.34
N SER A 419 -25.24 -35.98 -1.53
CA SER A 419 -25.05 -36.80 -2.73
C SER A 419 -26.36 -37.14 -3.49
N THR A 420 -26.25 -37.21 -4.83
CA THR A 420 -26.97 -38.14 -5.80
C THR A 420 -28.49 -38.01 -6.02
N PRO A 421 -29.11 -38.68 -7.03
CA PRO A 421 -28.84 -38.76 -8.49
C PRO A 421 -30.12 -38.60 -9.40
N LEU A 422 -29.87 -38.49 -10.72
CA LEU A 422 -30.71 -38.72 -11.93
C LEU A 422 -32.17 -39.25 -11.82
N GLU A 423 -33.12 -38.71 -12.60
CA GLU A 423 -33.73 -39.33 -13.81
C GLU A 423 -34.95 -38.54 -14.36
N GLU A 424 -35.19 -38.74 -15.67
CA GLU A 424 -36.12 -38.07 -16.60
C GLU A 424 -37.62 -38.32 -16.35
N THR A 425 -38.49 -37.42 -16.83
CA THR A 425 -39.56 -37.70 -17.84
C THR A 425 -40.70 -36.66 -17.84
N GLY A 426 -41.15 -36.24 -19.03
CA GLY A 426 -42.52 -35.72 -19.23
C GLY A 426 -42.63 -34.32 -19.87
N PRO A 427 -43.27 -34.17 -21.06
CA PRO A 427 -43.36 -32.90 -21.78
C PRO A 427 -44.66 -32.16 -21.47
N CYS A 428 -44.63 -30.83 -21.33
CA CYS A 428 -45.71 -29.98 -21.85
C CYS A 428 -45.31 -28.49 -21.77
N THR A 429 -45.26 -27.90 -22.95
CA THR A 429 -45.31 -26.48 -23.31
C THR A 429 -46.19 -25.62 -22.39
N GLN A 430 -45.56 -24.64 -21.74
CA GLN A 430 -46.06 -23.27 -21.61
C GLN A 430 -44.87 -22.34 -21.86
N GLU A 431 -45.00 -21.43 -22.81
CA GLU A 431 -44.03 -20.38 -23.10
C GLU A 431 -44.01 -19.37 -21.94
N GLU A 432 -43.32 -19.72 -20.85
CA GLU A 432 -42.78 -18.74 -19.92
C GLU A 432 -41.46 -18.25 -20.49
N SER A 433 -41.34 -16.93 -20.68
CA SER A 433 -40.09 -16.25 -21.02
C SER A 433 -39.12 -16.33 -19.83
N SER A 434 -38.60 -17.52 -19.60
CA SER A 434 -37.44 -17.75 -18.74
C SER A 434 -36.25 -17.07 -19.40
N ILE A 435 -35.80 -15.97 -18.80
CA ILE A 435 -34.54 -15.33 -19.18
C ILE A 435 -33.47 -16.42 -19.07
N SER A 436 -32.86 -16.76 -20.21
CA SER A 436 -31.86 -17.81 -20.28
C SER A 436 -30.63 -17.45 -19.44
N ASP A 437 -29.90 -18.45 -18.91
CA ASP A 437 -28.65 -18.20 -18.15
C ASP A 437 -27.61 -17.42 -18.99
N GLU A 438 -27.71 -17.47 -20.33
CA GLU A 438 -26.93 -16.64 -21.26
C GLU A 438 -27.37 -15.16 -21.22
N GLU A 439 -28.67 -14.86 -21.23
CA GLU A 439 -29.18 -13.49 -21.11
C GLU A 439 -28.92 -12.87 -19.72
N ILE A 440 -28.89 -13.66 -18.64
CA ILE A 440 -28.49 -13.20 -17.29
C ILE A 440 -26.99 -12.88 -17.25
N LYS A 441 -26.15 -13.65 -17.95
CA LYS A 441 -24.70 -13.35 -18.10
C LYS A 441 -24.43 -12.08 -18.91
N ASP A 442 -25.30 -11.74 -19.87
CA ASP A 442 -25.17 -10.56 -20.72
C ASP A 442 -25.69 -9.26 -20.09
N LEU A 443 -26.40 -9.33 -18.96
CA LEU A 443 -26.75 -8.14 -18.18
C LEU A 443 -25.47 -7.43 -17.68
N PRO A 444 -25.30 -6.11 -17.91
CA PRO A 444 -24.14 -5.36 -17.45
C PRO A 444 -23.94 -5.52 -15.94
N GLU A 445 -22.73 -5.86 -15.49
CA GLU A 445 -22.41 -5.88 -14.06
C GLU A 445 -22.77 -4.53 -13.41
N PRO A 446 -23.32 -4.52 -12.19
CA PRO A 446 -23.70 -3.30 -11.51
C PRO A 446 -22.46 -2.43 -11.27
N ASP A 447 -22.33 -1.36 -12.04
CA ASP A 447 -21.31 -0.32 -11.86
C ASP A 447 -21.96 0.96 -11.32
N ALA A 448 -21.13 1.92 -10.90
CA ALA A 448 -21.57 3.24 -10.52
C ALA A 448 -22.31 3.94 -11.67
N PRO A 449 -23.28 4.84 -11.39
CA PRO A 449 -23.97 5.58 -12.42
C PRO A 449 -23.00 6.31 -13.35
N PRO A 450 -23.32 6.50 -14.64
CA PRO A 450 -22.43 7.16 -15.59
C PRO A 450 -21.97 8.55 -15.13
N GLU A 451 -22.81 9.32 -14.41
CA GLU A 451 -22.42 10.61 -13.84
C GLU A 451 -21.31 10.54 -12.77
N HIS A 452 -21.15 9.39 -12.11
CA HIS A 452 -20.18 9.16 -11.05
C HIS A 452 -18.85 8.60 -11.57
N LEU A 453 -18.82 8.17 -12.83
CA LEU A 453 -17.61 7.69 -13.47
C LEU A 453 -16.76 8.87 -13.96
N VAL A 454 -15.44 8.66 -13.98
CA VAL A 454 -14.53 9.62 -14.62
C VAL A 454 -14.71 9.49 -16.13
N ASN A 455 -14.94 10.62 -16.81
CA ASN A 455 -15.11 10.63 -18.25
C ASN A 455 -13.85 10.09 -18.95
N ASN A 456 -14.02 9.19 -19.92
CA ASN A 456 -12.94 8.64 -20.74
C ASN A 456 -12.06 9.73 -21.37
N LEU A 457 -12.67 10.85 -21.78
CA LEU A 457 -11.93 11.98 -22.34
C LEU A 457 -10.96 12.59 -21.30
N THR A 458 -11.43 12.77 -20.06
CA THR A 458 -10.60 13.25 -18.94
C THR A 458 -9.46 12.28 -18.65
N VAL A 459 -9.70 10.97 -18.73
CA VAL A 459 -8.65 9.95 -18.53
C VAL A 459 -7.58 10.05 -19.61
N TRP A 460 -7.94 10.03 -20.90
CA TRP A 460 -6.95 10.02 -21.97
C TRP A 460 -6.17 11.32 -22.07
N ILE A 461 -6.85 12.47 -21.96
CA ILE A 461 -6.19 13.78 -21.94
C ILE A 461 -5.33 13.92 -20.68
N GLY A 462 -5.87 13.55 -19.52
CA GLY A 462 -5.16 13.61 -18.25
C GLY A 462 -3.92 12.71 -18.23
N LEU A 463 -3.99 11.53 -18.85
CA LEU A 463 -2.87 10.61 -18.95
C LEU A 463 -1.78 11.18 -19.86
N ALA A 464 -2.15 11.69 -21.04
CA ALA A 464 -1.20 12.34 -21.94
C ALA A 464 -0.52 13.56 -21.28
N LEU A 465 -1.30 14.44 -20.63
CA LEU A 465 -0.78 15.62 -19.95
C LEU A 465 0.10 15.26 -18.75
N SER A 466 -0.29 14.28 -17.93
CA SER A 466 0.52 13.85 -16.78
C SER A 466 1.82 13.15 -17.19
N ILE A 467 1.81 12.36 -18.27
CA ILE A 467 3.03 11.77 -18.85
C ILE A 467 3.96 12.87 -19.39
N LEU A 468 3.43 13.81 -20.17
CA LEU A 468 4.21 14.94 -20.69
C LEU A 468 4.78 15.79 -19.56
N PHE A 469 3.99 16.05 -18.52
CA PHE A 469 4.43 16.80 -17.35
C PHE A 469 5.52 16.06 -16.56
N CYS A 470 5.38 14.74 -16.37
CA CYS A 470 6.42 13.89 -15.76
C CYS A 470 7.74 13.98 -16.55
N ILE A 471 7.68 13.80 -17.88
CA ILE A 471 8.86 13.87 -18.74
C ILE A 471 9.50 15.26 -18.69
N ALA A 472 8.69 16.33 -18.77
CA ALA A 472 9.17 17.70 -18.69
C ALA A 472 9.81 18.01 -17.33
N ALA A 473 9.18 17.60 -16.22
CA ALA A 473 9.69 17.80 -14.88
C ALA A 473 11.07 17.12 -14.69
N ILE A 474 11.20 15.86 -15.11
CA ILE A 474 12.48 15.13 -15.05
C ILE A 474 13.54 15.83 -15.90
N ARG A 475 13.18 16.28 -17.10
CA ARG A 475 14.09 16.98 -18.01
C ARG A 475 14.56 18.33 -17.48
N ILE A 476 13.71 19.05 -16.75
CA ILE A 476 14.05 20.34 -16.10
C ILE A 476 14.92 20.12 -14.86
N VAL A 477 14.61 19.09 -14.05
CA VAL A 477 15.31 18.83 -12.79
C VAL A 477 16.72 18.30 -13.04
N PHE A 478 16.86 17.30 -13.91
CA PHE A 478 18.12 16.59 -14.16
C PHE A 478 18.84 17.01 -15.45
N GLY A 479 18.22 17.81 -16.31
CA GLY A 479 18.88 18.35 -17.49
C GLY A 479 19.29 17.25 -18.48
N GLU A 480 20.53 17.34 -18.96
CA GLU A 480 21.12 16.36 -19.89
C GLU A 480 21.68 15.12 -19.18
N LEU A 481 21.67 15.08 -17.84
CA LEU A 481 22.18 13.94 -17.09
C LEU A 481 21.37 12.67 -17.35
N VAL A 482 20.09 12.84 -17.68
CA VAL A 482 19.14 11.76 -17.97
C VAL A 482 18.64 11.94 -19.40
N PRO A 483 18.97 11.02 -20.31
CA PRO A 483 18.55 11.16 -21.69
C PRO A 483 17.03 11.00 -21.83
N LEU A 484 16.45 11.70 -22.81
CA LEU A 484 15.00 11.73 -23.01
C LEU A 484 14.41 10.33 -23.25
N TYR A 485 15.09 9.50 -24.06
CA TYR A 485 14.62 8.15 -24.35
C TYR A 485 14.49 7.32 -23.06
N ALA A 486 15.44 7.44 -22.13
CA ALA A 486 15.41 6.70 -20.88
C ALA A 486 14.21 7.13 -20.00
N THR A 487 13.92 8.43 -19.96
CA THR A 487 12.76 8.96 -19.23
C THR A 487 11.45 8.45 -19.82
N VAL A 488 11.32 8.53 -21.15
CA VAL A 488 10.12 8.05 -21.87
C VAL A 488 9.92 6.55 -21.62
N THR A 489 10.97 5.75 -21.81
CA THR A 489 10.92 4.30 -21.54
C THR A 489 10.56 4.00 -20.09
N ALA A 490 11.07 4.77 -19.12
CA ALA A 490 10.78 4.55 -17.70
C ALA A 490 9.31 4.78 -17.38
N VAL A 491 8.70 5.85 -17.92
CA VAL A 491 7.28 6.13 -17.72
C VAL A 491 6.40 5.05 -18.34
N PHE A 492 6.67 4.62 -19.58
CA PHE A 492 5.90 3.55 -20.21
C PHE A 492 6.04 2.22 -19.47
N MET A 493 7.25 1.90 -19.01
CA MET A 493 7.50 0.72 -18.20
C MET A 493 6.77 0.78 -16.86
N ALA A 494 6.73 1.95 -16.21
CA ALA A 494 5.99 2.16 -14.97
C ALA A 494 4.49 1.88 -15.13
N LEU A 495 3.88 2.29 -16.25
CA LEU A 495 2.47 1.98 -16.55
C LEU A 495 2.23 0.48 -16.60
N ILE A 496 3.06 -0.27 -17.34
CA ILE A 496 2.94 -1.73 -17.46
C ILE A 496 3.10 -2.40 -16.08
N LEU A 497 4.13 -2.01 -15.34
CA LEU A 497 4.41 -2.58 -14.03
C LEU A 497 3.34 -2.24 -12.98
N SER A 498 2.68 -1.07 -13.11
CA SER A 498 1.59 -0.69 -12.20
C SER A 498 0.39 -1.63 -12.32
N ILE A 499 0.12 -2.21 -13.50
CA ILE A 499 -0.94 -3.24 -13.67
C ILE A 499 -0.62 -4.45 -12.79
N MET A 500 0.63 -4.91 -12.80
CA MET A 500 1.05 -6.04 -11.97
C MET A 500 0.95 -5.71 -10.48
N GLY A 501 1.37 -4.50 -10.09
CA GLY A 501 1.27 -4.02 -8.71
C GLY A 501 -0.17 -3.96 -8.20
N VAL A 502 -1.09 -3.42 -9.00
CA VAL A 502 -2.52 -3.36 -8.67
C VAL A 502 -3.13 -4.74 -8.50
N ARG A 503 -2.79 -5.72 -9.35
CA ARG A 503 -3.33 -7.08 -9.24
C ARG A 503 -2.79 -7.79 -8.00
N ALA A 504 -1.47 -7.73 -7.78
CA ALA A 504 -0.85 -8.28 -6.58
C ALA A 504 -1.47 -7.68 -5.31
N LEU A 505 -1.70 -6.36 -5.31
CA LEU A 505 -2.38 -5.65 -4.23
C LEU A 505 -3.83 -6.12 -4.02
N GLY A 506 -4.58 -6.31 -5.11
CA GLY A 506 -5.96 -6.80 -5.06
C GLY A 506 -6.09 -8.22 -4.51
N GLU A 507 -5.09 -9.07 -4.72
CA GLU A 507 -5.09 -10.46 -4.26
C GLU A 507 -4.49 -10.63 -2.84
N THR A 508 -3.41 -9.91 -2.54
CA THR A 508 -2.55 -10.17 -1.37
C THR A 508 -2.47 -9.04 -0.36
N ASP A 509 -3.12 -7.91 -0.64
CA ASP A 509 -3.05 -6.66 0.15
C ASP A 509 -1.66 -6.01 0.22
N LEU A 510 -0.70 -6.56 -0.51
CA LEU A 510 0.66 -6.04 -0.59
C LEU A 510 0.92 -5.55 -2.00
N ASN A 511 1.23 -4.26 -2.11
CA ASN A 511 1.70 -3.69 -3.37
C ASN A 511 3.22 -3.94 -3.42
N PRO A 512 3.74 -4.80 -4.31
CA PRO A 512 5.16 -5.15 -4.35
C PRO A 512 5.99 -4.04 -5.00
N VAL A 513 5.76 -2.78 -4.61
CA VAL A 513 6.38 -1.57 -5.18
C VAL A 513 7.90 -1.66 -5.16
N SER A 514 8.45 -2.17 -4.06
CA SER A 514 9.89 -2.41 -3.90
C SER A 514 10.45 -3.44 -4.88
N GLY A 515 9.67 -4.46 -5.26
CA GLY A 515 10.08 -5.44 -6.26
C GLY A 515 9.91 -4.93 -7.69
N ILE A 516 8.83 -4.19 -7.93
CA ILE A 516 8.52 -3.52 -9.19
C ILE A 516 9.64 -2.54 -9.58
N SER A 517 10.08 -1.70 -8.65
CA SER A 517 11.17 -0.76 -8.92
C SER A 517 12.49 -1.46 -9.21
N LYS A 518 12.78 -2.59 -8.56
CA LYS A 518 13.98 -3.39 -8.80
C LYS A 518 13.97 -4.08 -10.17
N LEU A 519 12.82 -4.51 -10.66
CA LEU A 519 12.69 -4.97 -12.05
C LEU A 519 12.98 -3.84 -13.04
N ALA A 520 12.53 -2.61 -12.75
CA ALA A 520 12.90 -1.44 -13.55
C ALA A 520 14.40 -1.17 -13.51
N GLN A 521 15.03 -1.23 -12.33
CA GLN A 521 16.48 -1.10 -12.22
C GLN A 521 17.22 -2.20 -13.02
N LEU A 522 16.76 -3.45 -13.00
CA LEU A 522 17.37 -4.53 -13.78
C LEU A 522 17.23 -4.28 -15.29
N PHE A 523 16.04 -3.90 -15.75
CA PHE A 523 15.79 -3.59 -17.16
C PHE A 523 16.69 -2.43 -17.65
N PHE A 524 16.77 -1.35 -16.88
CA PHE A 524 17.60 -0.19 -17.23
C PHE A 524 19.10 -0.49 -17.22
N ALA A 525 19.54 -1.48 -16.43
CA ALA A 525 20.93 -1.93 -16.49
C ALA A 525 21.28 -2.65 -17.81
N LEU A 526 20.29 -3.27 -18.48
CA LEU A 526 20.48 -3.94 -19.77
C LEU A 526 20.48 -2.96 -20.95
N ILE A 527 19.68 -1.90 -20.88
CA ILE A 527 19.54 -0.94 -21.99
C ILE A 527 20.51 0.24 -21.93
N ILE A 528 21.01 0.60 -20.74
CA ILE A 528 21.95 1.71 -20.57
C ILE A 528 23.39 1.17 -20.57
N PRO A 529 24.26 1.60 -21.50
CA PRO A 529 25.66 1.17 -21.53
C PRO A 529 26.38 1.48 -20.21
N GLN A 530 27.11 0.50 -19.68
CA GLN A 530 27.84 0.64 -18.41
C GLN A 530 29.04 1.61 -18.49
N SER A 531 29.48 1.94 -19.71
CA SER A 531 30.45 2.99 -19.98
C SER A 531 29.92 4.40 -19.69
N ASN A 532 28.59 4.58 -19.63
CA ASN A 532 28.00 5.86 -19.30
C ASN A 532 28.19 6.17 -17.80
N LYS A 533 28.82 7.31 -17.49
CA LYS A 533 29.03 7.77 -16.10
C LYS A 533 27.70 7.98 -15.36
N ASN A 534 26.63 8.26 -16.08
CA ASN A 534 25.29 8.51 -15.52
C ASN A 534 24.48 7.22 -15.36
N SER A 535 25.03 6.03 -15.62
CA SER A 535 24.27 4.77 -15.63
C SER A 535 23.54 4.52 -14.29
N VAL A 536 24.21 4.80 -13.16
CA VAL A 536 23.65 4.65 -11.82
C VAL A 536 22.53 5.67 -11.56
N LEU A 537 22.72 6.92 -11.95
CA LEU A 537 21.71 7.98 -11.83
C LEU A 537 20.44 7.67 -12.66
N ILE A 538 20.62 7.29 -13.92
CA ILE A 538 19.52 6.93 -14.83
C ILE A 538 18.75 5.73 -14.25
N ASN A 539 19.46 4.74 -13.72
CA ASN A 539 18.88 3.57 -13.07
C ASN A 539 18.02 3.93 -11.85
N LEU A 540 18.53 4.81 -10.97
CA LEU A 540 17.80 5.30 -9.81
C LEU A 540 16.51 6.03 -10.20
N ILE A 541 16.58 6.92 -11.18
CA ILE A 541 15.43 7.71 -11.65
C ILE A 541 14.37 6.80 -12.29
N ALA A 542 14.79 5.84 -13.12
CA ALA A 542 13.88 4.91 -13.76
C ALA A 542 13.12 4.04 -12.75
N GLY A 543 13.82 3.54 -11.72
CA GLY A 543 13.17 2.82 -10.64
C GLY A 543 12.23 3.72 -9.83
N ALA A 544 12.60 4.98 -9.55
CA ALA A 544 11.75 5.93 -8.83
C ALA A 544 10.43 6.21 -9.55
N VAL A 545 10.48 6.41 -10.87
CA VAL A 545 9.29 6.58 -11.72
C VAL A 545 8.40 5.34 -11.66
N SER A 546 9.00 4.14 -11.69
CA SER A 546 8.26 2.87 -11.60
C SER A 546 7.60 2.66 -10.24
N GLU A 547 8.29 3.01 -9.16
CA GLU A 547 7.75 3.00 -7.79
C GLU A 547 6.57 3.97 -7.65
N ALA A 548 6.72 5.22 -8.12
CA ALA A 548 5.67 6.23 -8.06
C ALA A 548 4.39 5.78 -8.77
N GLY A 549 4.53 5.30 -10.02
CA GLY A 549 3.39 4.85 -10.82
C GLY A 549 2.64 3.68 -10.20
N ALA A 550 3.37 2.66 -9.73
CA ALA A 550 2.78 1.47 -9.12
C ALA A 550 2.15 1.76 -7.75
N LEU A 551 2.78 2.60 -6.93
CA LEU A 551 2.25 2.99 -5.62
C LEU A 551 0.92 3.73 -5.79
N GLN A 552 0.90 4.78 -6.61
CA GLN A 552 -0.29 5.62 -6.78
C GLN A 552 -1.47 4.89 -7.41
N ALA A 553 -1.18 4.05 -8.42
CA ALA A 553 -2.21 3.23 -9.03
C ALA A 553 -2.80 2.23 -8.02
N GLY A 554 -1.95 1.64 -7.17
CA GLY A 554 -2.37 0.75 -6.10
C GLY A 554 -3.21 1.46 -5.04
N ASP A 555 -2.77 2.62 -4.55
CA ASP A 555 -3.49 3.42 -3.56
C ASP A 555 -4.89 3.79 -4.07
N LEU A 556 -5.01 4.27 -5.32
CA LEU A 556 -6.32 4.59 -5.89
C LEU A 556 -7.23 3.36 -5.98
N MET A 557 -6.68 2.18 -6.27
CA MET A 557 -7.49 0.96 -6.35
C MET A 557 -8.01 0.50 -4.98
N GLN A 558 -7.22 0.67 -3.91
CA GLN A 558 -7.73 0.41 -2.56
C GLN A 558 -8.86 1.37 -2.20
N ASP A 559 -8.68 2.65 -2.53
CA ASP A 559 -9.68 3.67 -2.26
C ASP A 559 -10.96 3.38 -3.06
N LEU A 560 -10.85 3.13 -4.37
CA LEU A 560 -11.99 2.80 -5.23
C LEU A 560 -12.69 1.52 -4.81
N LYS A 561 -11.99 0.53 -4.22
CA LYS A 561 -12.64 -0.63 -3.61
C LYS A 561 -13.46 -0.20 -2.40
N THR A 562 -12.86 0.60 -1.52
CA THR A 562 -13.52 1.13 -0.31
C THR A 562 -14.80 1.87 -0.69
N GLY A 563 -14.70 2.76 -1.68
CA GLY A 563 -15.84 3.52 -2.19
C GLY A 563 -16.89 2.65 -2.88
N HIS A 564 -16.48 1.66 -3.68
CA HIS A 564 -17.41 0.73 -4.33
C HIS A 564 -18.27 -0.05 -3.32
N LEU A 565 -17.68 -0.47 -2.19
CA LEU A 565 -18.41 -1.17 -1.12
C LEU A 565 -19.37 -0.27 -0.34
N LEU A 566 -19.13 1.05 -0.32
CA LEU A 566 -19.93 2.03 0.41
C LEU A 566 -20.85 2.88 -0.50
N GLY A 567 -20.79 2.66 -1.82
CA GLY A 567 -21.54 3.45 -2.80
C GLY A 567 -20.97 4.84 -3.09
N ALA A 568 -19.71 5.13 -2.72
CA ALA A 568 -19.07 6.41 -3.00
C ALA A 568 -18.73 6.56 -4.49
N ALA A 569 -18.83 7.79 -5.00
CA ALA A 569 -18.61 8.09 -6.40
C ALA A 569 -17.11 7.97 -6.80
N PRO A 570 -16.76 7.15 -7.82
CA PRO A 570 -15.38 7.00 -8.29
C PRO A 570 -14.71 8.31 -8.74
N ASN A 571 -15.48 9.23 -9.34
CA ASN A 571 -14.98 10.54 -9.76
C ASN A 571 -14.54 11.42 -8.58
N ALA A 572 -15.26 11.37 -7.46
CA ALA A 572 -14.92 12.14 -6.26
C ALA A 572 -13.62 11.64 -5.64
N GLN A 573 -13.42 10.33 -5.61
CA GLN A 573 -12.19 9.71 -5.14
C GLN A 573 -11.00 10.03 -6.05
N PHE A 574 -11.20 9.95 -7.37
CA PHE A 574 -10.20 10.34 -8.35
C PHE A 574 -9.72 11.79 -8.13
N TRP A 575 -10.65 12.75 -8.05
CA TRP A 575 -10.29 14.16 -7.81
C TRP A 575 -9.72 14.40 -6.42
N GLY A 576 -10.25 13.71 -5.39
CA GLY A 576 -9.71 13.75 -4.04
C GLY A 576 -8.25 13.31 -3.99
N GLN A 577 -7.90 12.22 -4.69
CA GLN A 577 -6.53 11.74 -4.78
C GLN A 577 -5.63 12.65 -5.61
N ILE A 578 -6.12 13.26 -6.69
CA ILE A 578 -5.36 14.25 -7.46
C ILE A 578 -4.98 15.45 -6.56
N ILE A 579 -5.94 15.96 -5.78
CA ILE A 579 -5.71 17.07 -4.84
C ILE A 579 -4.75 16.66 -3.72
N GLY A 580 -5.02 15.53 -3.07
CA GLY A 580 -4.19 15.01 -1.97
C GLY A 580 -2.75 14.72 -2.42
N SER A 581 -2.57 14.12 -3.60
CA SER A 581 -1.24 13.86 -4.18
C SER A 581 -0.51 15.15 -4.56
N ALA A 582 -1.19 16.13 -5.18
CA ALA A 582 -0.57 17.40 -5.56
C ALA A 582 -0.08 18.19 -4.34
N ILE A 583 -0.93 18.34 -3.32
CA ILE A 583 -0.57 19.03 -2.08
C ILE A 583 0.47 18.21 -1.32
N GLY A 584 0.30 16.89 -1.26
CA GLY A 584 1.24 15.97 -0.63
C GLY A 584 2.62 16.00 -1.27
N ALA A 585 2.73 16.14 -2.59
CA ALA A 585 4.00 16.27 -3.29
C ALA A 585 4.77 17.52 -2.85
N VAL A 586 4.08 18.67 -2.77
CA VAL A 586 4.67 19.94 -2.31
C VAL A 586 5.05 19.85 -0.84
N VAL A 587 4.13 19.39 0.01
CA VAL A 587 4.33 19.27 1.46
C VAL A 587 5.44 18.26 1.78
N SER A 588 5.49 17.12 1.11
CA SER A 588 6.55 16.12 1.34
C SER A 588 7.93 16.68 0.98
N ALA A 589 8.05 17.47 -0.09
CA ALA A 589 9.31 18.13 -0.44
C ALA A 589 9.75 19.13 0.64
N LEU A 590 8.80 19.91 1.18
CA LEU A 590 9.05 20.85 2.28
C LEU A 590 9.48 20.13 3.56
N ILE A 591 8.75 19.09 3.95
CA ILE A 591 9.04 18.28 5.14
C ILE A 591 10.40 17.59 4.98
N TYR A 592 10.69 16.99 3.83
CA TYR A 592 12.00 16.38 3.56
C TYR A 592 13.13 17.40 3.74
N ARG A 593 12.97 18.60 3.19
CA ARG A 593 13.96 19.68 3.33
C ARG A 593 14.10 20.14 4.78
N LEU A 594 13.00 20.19 5.52
CA LEU A 594 13.00 20.53 6.94
C LEU A 594 13.80 19.51 7.77
N TYR A 595 13.55 18.20 7.59
CA TYR A 595 14.29 17.15 8.29
C TYR A 595 15.78 17.14 7.94
N THR A 596 16.12 17.25 6.66
CA THR A 596 17.52 17.22 6.19
C THR A 596 18.32 18.48 6.53
N ASN A 597 17.65 19.59 6.85
CA ASN A 597 18.32 20.80 7.34
C ASN A 597 18.57 20.76 8.86
N VAL A 598 17.68 20.15 9.64
CA VAL A 598 17.77 20.11 11.11
C VAL A 598 18.60 18.93 11.59
N TYR A 599 18.47 17.78 10.94
CA TYR A 599 19.16 16.55 11.33
C TYR A 599 20.26 16.16 10.33
N THR A 600 21.30 15.52 10.85
CA THR A 600 22.33 14.88 10.03
C THR A 600 21.77 13.62 9.36
N VAL A 601 21.79 13.61 8.03
CA VAL A 601 21.32 12.50 7.20
C VAL A 601 22.43 12.13 6.21
N PRO A 602 22.91 10.87 6.18
CA PRO A 602 22.63 9.78 7.12
C PRO A 602 23.21 10.04 8.52
N GLY A 603 22.56 9.51 9.55
CA GLY A 603 23.02 9.61 10.94
C GLY A 603 22.39 8.55 11.85
N ASP A 604 22.67 8.62 13.15
CA ASP A 604 22.25 7.61 14.12
C ASP A 604 20.71 7.52 14.22
N LEU A 605 20.01 8.66 14.13
CA LEU A 605 18.55 8.74 14.14
C LEU A 605 17.93 8.43 12.78
N PHE A 606 18.50 8.97 11.69
CA PHE A 606 18.01 8.78 10.32
C PHE A 606 19.04 8.02 9.49
N GLN A 607 18.95 6.68 9.54
CA GLN A 607 19.91 5.80 8.87
C GLN A 607 19.69 5.72 7.35
N VAL A 608 18.48 6.02 6.88
CA VAL A 608 18.05 5.94 5.48
C VAL A 608 18.39 4.60 4.81
N PRO A 609 17.98 3.47 5.41
CA PRO A 609 18.34 2.14 4.89
C PRO A 609 17.83 1.92 3.46
N THR A 610 16.67 2.47 3.12
CA THR A 610 16.11 2.38 1.76
C THR A 610 17.01 3.07 0.73
N GLY A 611 17.63 4.21 1.06
CA GLY A 611 18.57 4.86 0.16
C GLY A 611 19.77 3.97 -0.21
N TYR A 612 20.30 3.24 0.78
CA TYR A 612 21.38 2.27 0.56
C TYR A 612 20.91 1.10 -0.32
N VAL A 613 19.72 0.58 -0.08
CA VAL A 613 19.10 -0.47 -0.92
C VAL A 613 18.97 0.00 -2.38
N TRP A 614 18.55 1.25 -2.60
CA TRP A 614 18.41 1.84 -3.95
C TRP A 614 19.75 1.94 -4.68
N ILE A 615 20.75 2.58 -4.05
CA ILE A 615 22.06 2.81 -4.68
C ILE A 615 22.84 1.50 -4.86
N PHE A 616 22.80 0.59 -3.88
CA PHE A 616 23.48 -0.70 -4.01
C PHE A 616 22.78 -1.59 -5.02
N THR A 617 21.46 -1.52 -5.17
CA THR A 617 20.80 -2.24 -6.28
C THR A 617 21.27 -1.68 -7.62
N ALA A 618 21.28 -0.36 -7.80
CA ALA A 618 21.77 0.27 -9.03
C ALA A 618 23.23 -0.12 -9.33
N ARG A 619 24.10 -0.20 -8.32
CA ARG A 619 25.49 -0.67 -8.45
C ARG A 619 25.61 -2.16 -8.72
N LEU A 620 24.77 -2.98 -8.08
CA LEU A 620 24.71 -4.44 -8.26
C LEU A 620 24.45 -4.79 -9.72
N VAL A 621 23.39 -4.22 -10.28
CA VAL A 621 22.96 -4.52 -11.65
C VAL A 621 23.86 -3.89 -12.70
N THR A 622 24.62 -2.85 -12.36
CA THR A 622 25.62 -2.22 -13.23
C THR A 622 27.02 -2.84 -13.10
N GLY A 623 27.20 -3.84 -12.23
CA GLY A 623 28.45 -4.58 -12.06
C GLY A 623 29.56 -3.81 -11.35
N LYS A 624 29.24 -2.77 -10.56
CA LYS A 624 30.23 -1.91 -9.90
C LYS A 624 30.31 -2.19 -8.40
N GLY A 625 31.54 -2.40 -7.90
CA GLY A 625 31.88 -2.21 -6.48
C GLY A 625 31.36 -3.27 -5.49
N LEU A 626 31.37 -4.54 -5.87
CA LEU A 626 31.03 -5.63 -4.95
C LEU A 626 32.19 -5.92 -3.98
N PRO A 627 31.91 -6.01 -2.66
CA PRO A 627 32.89 -6.48 -1.67
C PRO A 627 33.33 -7.92 -1.94
N GLU A 628 34.47 -8.30 -1.37
CA GLU A 628 35.01 -9.66 -1.49
C GLU A 628 33.99 -10.71 -1.02
N MET A 629 33.87 -11.81 -1.77
CA MET A 629 32.93 -12.92 -1.54
C MET A 629 31.43 -12.55 -1.55
N ALA A 630 31.05 -11.28 -1.68
CA ALA A 630 29.65 -10.86 -1.63
C ALA A 630 28.84 -11.46 -2.81
N TRP A 631 29.43 -11.53 -4.01
CA TRP A 631 28.77 -12.10 -5.19
C TRP A 631 28.40 -13.58 -5.02
N GLN A 632 29.30 -14.40 -4.48
CA GLN A 632 29.10 -15.84 -4.32
C GLN A 632 27.98 -16.12 -3.32
N TRP A 633 27.97 -15.40 -2.19
CA TRP A 633 26.91 -15.53 -1.18
C TRP A 633 25.58 -14.96 -1.65
N ALA A 634 25.61 -13.82 -2.37
CA ALA A 634 24.43 -13.24 -3.00
C ALA A 634 23.80 -14.21 -4.02
N LEU A 635 24.61 -14.84 -4.87
CA LEU A 635 24.16 -15.84 -5.83
C LEU A 635 23.56 -17.07 -5.13
N GLY A 636 24.24 -17.59 -4.10
CA GLY A 636 23.74 -18.71 -3.29
C GLY A 636 22.39 -18.38 -2.65
N ALA A 637 22.25 -17.20 -2.04
CA ALA A 637 21.00 -16.74 -1.46
C ALA A 637 19.90 -16.54 -2.52
N ALA A 638 20.23 -15.98 -3.69
CA ALA A 638 19.29 -15.82 -4.79
C ALA A 638 18.75 -17.17 -5.30
N VAL A 639 19.60 -18.20 -5.41
CA VAL A 639 19.17 -19.55 -5.81
C VAL A 639 18.27 -20.17 -4.75
N ILE A 640 18.65 -20.09 -3.47
CA ILE A 640 17.83 -20.60 -2.36
C ILE A 640 16.46 -19.93 -2.38
N PHE A 641 16.42 -18.60 -2.45
CA PHE A 641 15.16 -17.86 -2.42
C PHE A 641 14.33 -18.01 -3.70
N THR A 642 14.96 -18.21 -4.85
CA THR A 642 14.26 -18.60 -6.09
C THR A 642 13.50 -19.91 -5.87
N ILE A 643 14.16 -20.93 -5.29
CA ILE A 643 13.56 -22.23 -5.02
C ILE A 643 12.46 -22.11 -3.96
N THR A 644 12.72 -21.41 -2.85
CA THR A 644 11.72 -21.28 -1.77
C THR A 644 10.52 -20.47 -2.23
N THR A 645 10.71 -19.41 -3.03
CA THR A 645 9.62 -18.60 -3.55
C THR A 645 8.81 -19.37 -4.59
N ALA A 646 9.46 -20.13 -5.47
CA ALA A 646 8.75 -21.06 -6.36
C ALA A 646 7.95 -22.11 -5.57
N ALA A 647 8.55 -22.72 -4.55
CA ALA A 647 7.87 -23.66 -3.66
C ALA A 647 6.71 -23.02 -2.90
N ARG A 648 6.84 -21.75 -2.49
CA ARG A 648 5.80 -20.96 -1.83
C ARG A 648 4.61 -20.71 -2.74
N ILE A 649 4.87 -20.35 -3.99
CA ILE A 649 3.84 -20.14 -5.02
C ILE A 649 3.10 -21.46 -5.29
N VAL A 650 3.82 -22.56 -5.53
CA VAL A 650 3.22 -23.89 -5.77
C VAL A 650 2.52 -24.45 -4.52
N GLY A 651 3.01 -24.07 -3.33
CA GLY A 651 2.47 -24.49 -2.05
C GLY A 651 1.21 -23.73 -1.63
N ASN A 652 0.74 -22.74 -2.40
CA ASN A 652 -0.44 -21.96 -2.05
C ASN A 652 -1.65 -22.88 -1.77
N GLY A 653 -2.31 -22.68 -0.63
CA GLY A 653 -3.40 -23.55 -0.14
C GLY A 653 -3.00 -24.79 0.66
N LYS A 654 -1.70 -25.10 0.81
CA LYS A 654 -1.22 -26.24 1.61
C LYS A 654 -0.76 -25.81 3.01
N LYS A 655 -0.92 -26.69 4.01
CA LYS A 655 -0.56 -26.40 5.42
C LYS A 655 0.92 -26.03 5.63
N TRP A 656 1.82 -26.55 4.80
CA TRP A 656 3.26 -26.28 4.89
C TRP A 656 3.67 -24.90 4.32
N HIS A 657 2.77 -24.25 3.55
CA HIS A 657 3.01 -22.91 3.00
C HIS A 657 3.34 -21.88 4.07
N ALA A 658 2.69 -21.98 5.23
CA ALA A 658 2.87 -21.06 6.35
C ALA A 658 4.29 -21.06 6.92
N TYR A 659 5.07 -22.12 6.70
CA TYR A 659 6.45 -22.25 7.20
C TYR A 659 7.49 -21.76 6.19
N ILE A 660 7.11 -21.45 4.95
CA ILE A 660 8.05 -20.98 3.94
C ILE A 660 8.20 -19.46 4.08
N PRO A 661 9.42 -18.97 4.37
CA PRO A 661 9.64 -17.55 4.56
C PRO A 661 9.49 -16.77 3.27
N GLY A 662 8.95 -15.55 3.37
CA GLY A 662 8.87 -14.63 2.24
C GLY A 662 10.20 -13.93 2.00
N GLY A 663 10.70 -13.95 0.77
CA GLY A 663 12.01 -13.39 0.43
C GLY A 663 12.13 -11.92 0.76
N ILE A 664 11.16 -11.09 0.36
CA ILE A 664 11.14 -9.66 0.70
C ILE A 664 11.21 -9.43 2.22
N ALA A 665 10.44 -10.16 3.02
CA ALA A 665 10.43 -9.97 4.47
C ALA A 665 11.76 -10.37 5.12
N VAL A 666 12.37 -11.48 4.70
CA VAL A 666 13.71 -11.89 5.16
C VAL A 666 14.76 -10.83 4.79
N ALA A 667 14.74 -10.36 3.55
CA ALA A 667 15.67 -9.32 3.11
C ALA A 667 15.52 -8.03 3.92
N VAL A 668 14.30 -7.58 4.18
CA VAL A 668 14.04 -6.41 5.05
C VAL A 668 14.63 -6.59 6.44
N GLY A 669 14.55 -7.79 7.01
CA GLY A 669 15.19 -8.14 8.28
C GLY A 669 16.72 -8.13 8.23
N MET A 670 17.32 -8.45 7.07
CA MET A 670 18.77 -8.50 6.89
C MET A 670 19.41 -7.12 6.73
N TYR A 671 18.77 -6.18 6.01
CA TYR A 671 19.36 -4.84 5.82
C TYR A 671 19.00 -3.86 6.95
N ASN A 672 17.88 -4.07 7.65
CA ASN A 672 17.55 -3.27 8.82
C ASN A 672 18.35 -3.73 10.04
N VAL A 673 18.78 -2.78 10.86
CA VAL A 673 19.46 -3.09 12.12
C VAL A 673 18.55 -3.91 13.07
N PRO A 674 19.11 -4.82 13.88
CA PRO A 674 18.33 -5.69 14.77
C PRO A 674 17.40 -4.91 15.71
N SER A 675 17.81 -3.72 16.13
CA SER A 675 17.06 -2.87 17.07
C SER A 675 15.64 -2.56 16.66
N PHE A 676 15.42 -2.24 15.38
CA PHE A 676 14.08 -1.98 14.85
C PHE A 676 13.32 -3.28 14.57
N THR A 677 14.03 -4.31 14.11
CA THR A 677 13.43 -5.60 13.72
C THR A 677 12.88 -6.34 14.94
N LEU A 678 13.57 -6.28 16.09
CA LEU A 678 13.10 -6.88 17.34
C LEU A 678 11.81 -6.23 17.85
N ALA A 679 11.74 -4.89 17.84
CA ALA A 679 10.54 -4.18 18.25
C ALA A 679 9.32 -4.51 17.36
N ARG A 680 9.54 -4.65 16.04
CA ARG A 680 8.51 -5.13 15.10
C ARG A 680 8.13 -6.59 15.36
N ALA A 681 9.09 -7.45 15.65
CA ALA A 681 8.81 -8.84 16.02
C ALA A 681 7.91 -8.93 17.26
N ILE A 682 8.16 -8.11 18.28
CA ILE A 682 7.30 -7.99 19.46
C ILE A 682 5.87 -7.62 19.05
N GLY A 683 5.69 -6.60 18.20
CA GLY A 683 4.38 -6.23 17.66
C GLY A 683 3.68 -7.36 16.89
N GLY A 684 4.43 -8.10 16.08
CA GLY A 684 3.93 -9.26 15.37
C GLY A 684 3.45 -10.38 16.30
N PHE A 685 4.18 -10.65 17.38
CA PHE A 685 3.77 -11.62 18.39
C PHE A 685 2.57 -11.14 19.20
N VAL A 686 2.43 -9.84 19.46
CA VAL A 686 1.19 -9.26 20.03
C VAL A 686 0.00 -9.52 19.11
N ASN A 687 0.17 -9.32 17.80
CA ASN A 687 -0.86 -9.66 16.81
C ASN A 687 -1.20 -11.16 16.81
N TYR A 688 -0.18 -12.04 16.80
CA TYR A 688 -0.35 -13.49 16.91
C TYR A 688 -1.18 -13.87 18.14
N TYR A 689 -0.81 -13.36 19.31
CA TYR A 689 -1.49 -13.64 20.57
C TYR A 689 -2.95 -13.12 20.55
N TRP A 690 -3.20 -11.93 20.03
CA TRP A 690 -4.54 -11.37 19.96
C TRP A 690 -5.47 -12.14 19.02
N LYS A 691 -4.98 -12.50 17.83
CA LYS A 691 -5.79 -13.11 16.78
C LYS A 691 -5.95 -14.61 16.94
N ILE A 692 -4.87 -15.32 17.23
CA ILE A 692 -4.87 -16.79 17.27
C ILE A 692 -5.22 -17.30 18.67
N TYR A 693 -4.61 -16.72 19.70
CA TYR A 693 -4.84 -17.19 21.08
C TYR A 693 -6.12 -16.60 21.69
N LYS A 694 -6.35 -15.30 21.55
CA LYS A 694 -7.56 -14.64 22.09
C LYS A 694 -8.77 -14.66 21.14
N LYS A 695 -8.60 -15.00 19.86
CA LYS A 695 -9.67 -15.06 18.84
C LYS A 695 -10.54 -13.79 18.79
N ARG A 696 -9.90 -12.63 18.90
CA ARG A 696 -10.57 -11.32 18.88
C ARG A 696 -10.50 -10.64 17.52
N GLU A 697 -11.39 -9.68 17.31
CA GLU A 697 -11.41 -8.84 16.11
C GLU A 697 -10.09 -8.09 15.90
N GLU A 698 -9.71 -7.92 14.63
CA GLU A 698 -8.48 -7.27 14.21
C GLU A 698 -8.57 -5.73 14.29
N THR A 699 -9.78 -5.16 14.14
CA THR A 699 -9.99 -3.71 14.06
C THR A 699 -9.47 -2.94 15.29
N PRO A 700 -9.79 -3.32 16.56
CA PRO A 700 -9.27 -2.59 17.73
C PRO A 700 -7.75 -2.63 17.81
N LEU A 701 -7.14 -3.74 17.36
CA LEU A 701 -5.70 -3.92 17.37
C LEU A 701 -5.00 -3.01 16.33
N VAL A 702 -5.59 -2.87 15.14
CA VAL A 702 -5.11 -1.91 14.12
C VAL A 702 -5.25 -0.47 14.61
N VAL A 703 -6.34 -0.14 15.31
CA VAL A 703 -6.54 1.19 15.91
C VAL A 703 -5.49 1.49 16.98
N LEU A 704 -5.21 0.52 17.87
CA LEU A 704 -4.13 0.61 18.86
C LEU A 704 -2.80 0.95 18.17
N ALA A 705 -2.40 0.12 17.21
CA ALA A 705 -1.14 0.26 16.48
C ALA A 705 -1.02 1.61 15.77
N SER A 706 -2.11 2.07 15.16
CA SER A 706 -2.15 3.34 14.45
C SER A 706 -1.95 4.53 15.38
N GLY A 707 -2.57 4.51 16.56
CA GLY A 707 -2.32 5.54 17.57
C GLY A 707 -0.88 5.51 18.08
N LEU A 708 -0.26 4.32 18.24
CA LEU A 708 1.16 4.24 18.59
C LEU A 708 2.07 4.88 17.52
N ILE A 709 1.81 4.61 16.23
CA ILE A 709 2.60 5.16 15.13
C ILE A 709 2.39 6.67 15.01
N LEU A 710 1.14 7.14 15.03
CA LEU A 710 0.81 8.57 14.93
C LEU A 710 1.31 9.36 16.15
N GLY A 711 1.26 8.78 17.36
CA GLY A 711 1.74 9.44 18.58
C GLY A 711 3.22 9.80 18.50
N GLU A 712 4.06 8.83 18.10
CA GLU A 712 5.48 9.08 17.88
C GLU A 712 5.73 9.96 16.66
N GLY A 713 5.02 9.73 15.55
CA GLY A 713 5.18 10.49 14.31
C GLY A 713 4.79 11.97 14.43
N VAL A 714 3.81 12.32 15.27
CA VAL A 714 3.44 13.72 15.57
C VAL A 714 4.38 14.33 16.59
N VAL A 715 4.73 13.62 17.66
CA VAL A 715 5.66 14.15 18.67
C VAL A 715 7.09 14.28 18.12
N SER A 716 7.45 13.55 17.06
CA SER A 716 8.71 13.79 16.35
C SER A 716 8.79 15.21 15.74
N ILE A 717 7.65 15.83 15.39
CA ILE A 717 7.56 17.23 14.96
C ILE A 717 7.93 18.16 16.12
N VAL A 718 7.47 17.85 17.33
CA VAL A 718 7.83 18.59 18.54
C VAL A 718 9.34 18.46 18.80
N ASN A 719 9.88 17.25 18.71
CA ASN A 719 11.33 17.02 18.83
C ASN A 719 12.13 17.78 17.76
N LEU A 720 11.63 17.84 16.53
CA LEU A 720 12.21 18.62 15.43
C LEU A 720 12.19 20.12 15.73
N ALA A 721 11.09 20.65 16.26
CA ALA A 721 10.99 22.05 16.68
C ALA A 721 11.95 22.37 17.85
N LEU A 722 12.03 21.48 18.85
CA LEU A 722 12.97 21.60 19.96
C LEU A 722 14.43 21.56 19.48
N ALA A 723 14.76 20.63 18.58
CA ALA A 723 16.09 20.54 17.98
C ALA A 723 16.44 21.79 17.16
N SER A 724 15.47 22.38 16.47
CA SER A 724 15.66 23.64 15.72
C SER A 724 15.77 24.88 16.62
N ALA A 725 15.14 24.88 17.79
CA ALA A 725 15.13 26.01 18.72
C ALA A 725 16.33 26.03 19.68
N ALA A 726 17.07 24.91 19.79
CA ALA A 726 18.28 24.86 20.61
C ALA A 726 19.34 25.83 20.07
N PRO A 727 19.69 26.91 20.79
CA PRO A 727 20.62 27.92 20.29
C PRO A 727 22.02 27.31 20.22
N ASN A 728 22.60 27.28 19.01
CA ASN A 728 23.99 26.88 18.70
C ASN A 728 24.61 25.84 19.66
N GLY A 729 24.42 24.55 19.36
CA GLY A 729 25.38 23.53 19.78
C GLY A 729 25.18 22.91 21.16
N ILE A 730 24.00 22.34 21.44
CA ILE A 730 24.02 21.06 22.17
C ILE A 730 24.43 20.00 21.14
N SER A 731 25.74 19.92 21.01
CA SER A 731 26.52 18.92 20.33
C SER A 731 25.98 17.49 20.54
N LEU A 732 25.09 17.03 19.65
CA LEU A 732 25.08 15.61 19.23
C LEU A 732 26.39 15.23 18.49
N ARG A 733 27.31 16.18 18.34
CA ARG A 733 28.69 16.02 17.86
C ARG A 733 29.63 15.40 18.91
N GLU A 734 29.30 15.44 20.21
CA GLU A 734 30.22 15.03 21.30
C GLU A 734 29.85 13.72 22.01
N SER A 735 28.71 13.09 21.73
CA SER A 735 28.44 11.77 22.33
C SER A 735 29.33 10.64 21.77
N ARG A 736 30.07 10.90 20.67
CA ARG A 736 31.12 10.01 20.16
C ARG A 736 32.49 10.21 20.85
N GLY A 737 32.62 11.18 21.76
CA GLY A 737 33.87 11.47 22.48
C GLY A 737 34.07 10.70 23.77
N PHE A 738 33.02 10.11 24.36
CA PHE A 738 33.10 9.56 25.72
C PHE A 738 33.26 8.03 25.83
N THR A 739 33.34 7.31 24.71
CA THR A 739 33.61 5.86 24.69
C THR A 739 34.84 5.45 23.86
N SER A 740 35.59 6.41 23.28
CA SER A 740 36.83 6.12 22.53
C SER A 740 38.07 6.81 23.14
N ALA A 741 38.04 7.15 24.42
CA ALA A 741 39.14 7.83 25.10
C ALA A 741 39.74 6.98 26.23
N HIS A 742 39.91 5.67 26.05
CA HIS A 742 40.78 4.81 26.89
C HIS A 742 41.45 3.76 25.99
N GLY A 743 42.47 4.19 25.26
CA GLY A 743 43.28 3.29 24.44
C GLY A 743 43.91 4.04 23.29
N HIS A 744 44.88 4.91 23.61
CA HIS A 744 46.06 5.23 22.80
C HIS A 744 46.66 6.55 23.30
N ASN A 745 47.69 6.42 24.13
CA ASN A 745 48.92 7.20 24.01
C ASN A 745 50.00 6.59 24.90
N VAL A 746 51.26 6.87 24.57
CA VAL A 746 52.53 6.42 25.18
C VAL A 746 53.08 5.15 24.48
N PHE A 747 54.15 5.12 23.67
CA PHE A 747 55.34 5.98 23.47
C PHE A 747 55.84 5.87 22.01
N SER A 748 56.25 6.99 21.41
CA SER A 748 57.35 7.04 20.43
C SER A 748 57.95 8.45 20.46
N SER A 749 58.94 8.64 21.33
CA SER A 749 59.83 9.80 21.35
C SER A 749 60.95 9.63 20.33
N ALA A 750 61.23 10.66 19.54
CA ALA A 750 62.49 10.81 18.83
C ALA A 750 63.11 12.19 19.15
N SER A 751 64.44 12.21 19.17
CA SER A 751 65.38 13.34 19.24
C SER A 751 65.74 13.91 20.63
N SER A 752 66.70 13.26 21.31
CA SER A 752 68.07 13.76 21.56
C SER A 752 68.94 12.64 22.14
#